data_AF-A0A9P7F3A0-F1
#
_entry.id   AF-A0A9P7F3A0-F1
#
_cell.length_a   1.000
_cell.length_b   1.000
_cell.length_c   1.000
_cell.angle_alpha   90.00
_cell.angle_beta   90.00
_cell.angle_gamma   90.00
#
_symmetry.space_group_name_H-M   'P 1'
#
loop_
_entity.id
_entity.type
_entity.pdbx_description
1 polymer ?
#
loop_
_entity_poly.entity_id
_entity_poly.type
_entity_poly.pdbx_seq_one_letter_code
_entity_poly.pdbx_strand_id
1 'polypeptide(L)'
;MSTDWSIAFKPILDLHSKAIFAAGSSSVGKPVVRKIWRAILAARDEQEEPIALPTSLKKAIKEYYAKSLKDKEEADEREAASRPREASFYKKPLSEWDVAQKLSKQEIDTYDKAQQQSKGLEYSIKYRTGNAREWFNNMTPSQQQEVKFAMKKWNEEGAPEETQAIYRKNNLKKTLEDFAEQIRHTMGCRVVMLVSHKKKASQTLSVSLHETTPQNAKKKFSVSSSGIKEWASNGFESFGEWSKTEFYPSEDSDRVASDSEDGPVLPEIIVDDDGYAKLPLRDGIGLKGQQELIRSIFHTSYKVCTGGSRPVPWGVITASPSNYLAPGSVPTGFVVKDPSHMKTEEVNRLWMHWERPSTANKKLVVFIKARDAGMRVTGKSKTKVVSALDEEDQDRPASFASHFTECTTHPAAHTHETTPDDVAINDRYTFLETLSKSENYLELVDATRDLAILANQKPISERHQDLPTWADWSWNGIYLPEDIHTSYMTLVASLNKLQTCPISGPPSAMPVVLGIGLLYRESKRVIEYEEDEADPNTPFYLPHSAIDLQFLVTLDDAVREVLCSVVGHIERLTKEGLSDEDDEVRLVVDDEGVVEKDVESEENVVGGEEQQEQEVEEVVQKGRKRAIHHASSRQGNPLRETRRYDLISFIVFIAS
;
A
#
# COMPACT_ATOMS: atom_id res chain seq x y z
N MET A 1 -28.07 20.29 38.73
CA MET A 1 -28.47 19.15 37.86
C MET A 1 -28.06 17.88 38.58
N SER A 2 -28.94 16.87 38.70
CA SER A 2 -28.56 15.61 39.36
C SER A 2 -27.52 14.89 38.49
N THR A 3 -26.31 14.72 39.00
CA THR A 3 -25.26 13.93 38.33
C THR A 3 -25.76 12.48 38.18
N ASP A 4 -25.68 11.93 36.97
CA ASP A 4 -26.02 10.52 36.73
C ASP A 4 -25.10 9.62 37.56
N TRP A 5 -25.68 8.74 38.37
CA TRP A 5 -24.93 7.82 39.24
C TRP A 5 -23.91 6.99 38.44
N SER A 6 -24.22 6.66 37.19
CA SER A 6 -23.33 5.86 36.33
C SER A 6 -22.05 6.62 35.96
N ILE A 7 -22.13 7.95 35.84
CA ILE A 7 -20.98 8.82 35.59
C ILE A 7 -20.14 8.92 36.86
N ALA A 8 -20.79 9.19 37.99
CA ALA A 8 -20.10 9.39 39.27
C ALA A 8 -19.36 8.13 39.76
N PHE A 9 -19.93 6.95 39.53
CA PHE A 9 -19.35 5.68 39.95
C PHE A 9 -18.69 4.91 38.80
N LYS A 10 -18.40 5.58 37.68
CA LYS A 10 -17.75 4.99 36.50
C LYS A 10 -16.45 4.22 36.83
N PRO A 11 -15.54 4.70 37.70
CA PRO A 11 -14.32 3.95 38.03
C PRO A 11 -14.60 2.56 38.63
N ILE A 12 -15.63 2.45 39.48
CA ILE A 12 -16.05 1.17 40.09
C ILE A 12 -16.68 0.26 39.03
N LEU A 13 -17.48 0.82 38.14
CA LEU A 13 -18.10 0.07 37.05
C LEU A 13 -17.04 -0.44 36.05
N ASP A 14 -16.08 0.40 35.68
CA ASP A 14 -15.02 0.04 34.74
C ASP A 14 -14.08 -1.04 35.34
N LEU A 15 -13.76 -0.95 36.63
CA LEU A 15 -12.95 -1.95 37.36
C LEU A 15 -13.54 -3.37 37.28
N HIS A 16 -14.86 -3.49 37.25
CA HIS A 16 -15.57 -4.78 37.25
C HIS A 16 -16.09 -5.21 35.88
N SER A 17 -15.90 -4.40 34.83
CA SER A 17 -16.38 -4.67 33.47
C SER A 17 -15.94 -6.03 32.92
N LYS A 18 -14.63 -6.34 32.98
CA LYS A 18 -14.06 -7.61 32.51
C LYS A 18 -14.69 -8.82 33.20
N ALA A 19 -14.87 -8.75 34.52
CA ALA A 19 -15.44 -9.85 35.30
C ALA A 19 -16.93 -10.09 34.98
N ILE A 20 -17.69 -9.03 34.68
CA ILE A 20 -19.08 -9.16 34.24
C ILE A 20 -19.17 -9.73 32.83
N PHE A 21 -18.38 -9.22 31.89
CA PHE A 21 -18.42 -9.71 30.51
C PHE A 21 -17.98 -11.17 30.40
N ALA A 22 -16.99 -11.61 31.21
CA ALA A 22 -16.58 -13.00 31.28
C ALA A 22 -17.65 -13.93 31.89
N ALA A 23 -18.48 -13.43 32.81
CA ALA A 23 -19.54 -14.23 33.45
C ALA A 23 -20.76 -14.45 32.54
N GLY A 24 -20.93 -13.63 31.49
CA GLY A 24 -22.09 -13.67 30.59
C GLY A 24 -23.44 -13.53 31.32
N SER A 25 -24.50 -14.07 30.70
CA SER A 25 -25.86 -14.11 31.27
C SER A 25 -26.05 -15.18 32.37
N SER A 26 -24.98 -15.86 32.78
CA SER A 26 -25.02 -16.98 33.71
C SER A 26 -25.31 -16.57 35.16
N SER A 27 -25.64 -17.56 36.00
CA SER A 27 -25.80 -17.38 37.46
C SER A 27 -24.55 -16.78 38.15
N VAL A 28 -23.38 -16.85 37.50
CA VAL A 28 -22.08 -16.32 37.96
C VAL A 28 -22.06 -14.78 37.98
N GLY A 29 -22.94 -14.09 37.25
CA GLY A 29 -23.06 -12.63 37.30
C GLY A 29 -23.59 -12.09 38.63
N LYS A 30 -24.34 -12.90 39.40
CA LYS A 30 -24.96 -12.45 40.67
C LYS A 30 -23.92 -12.05 41.74
N PRO A 31 -22.87 -12.85 42.02
CA PRO A 31 -21.77 -12.45 42.89
C PRO A 31 -21.09 -11.13 42.49
N VAL A 32 -20.80 -10.94 41.20
CA VAL A 32 -20.08 -9.75 40.71
C VAL A 32 -20.94 -8.49 40.86
N VAL A 33 -22.22 -8.56 40.48
CA VAL A 33 -23.17 -7.44 40.67
C VAL A 33 -23.32 -7.08 42.16
N ARG A 34 -23.31 -8.07 43.08
CA ARG A 34 -23.33 -7.79 44.51
C ARG A 34 -22.05 -7.09 44.97
N LYS A 35 -20.88 -7.46 44.44
CA LYS A 35 -19.60 -6.82 44.76
C LYS A 35 -19.60 -5.35 44.32
N ILE A 36 -20.01 -5.07 43.09
CA ILE A 36 -20.16 -3.71 42.55
C ILE A 36 -21.14 -2.90 43.39
N TRP A 37 -22.32 -3.47 43.69
CA TRP A 37 -23.34 -2.82 44.50
C TRP A 37 -22.80 -2.39 45.88
N ARG A 38 -22.04 -3.26 46.56
CA ARG A 38 -21.40 -2.91 47.85
C ARG A 38 -20.35 -1.81 47.69
N ALA A 39 -19.54 -1.87 46.64
CA ALA A 39 -18.50 -0.87 46.39
C ALA A 39 -19.11 0.52 46.11
N ILE A 40 -20.20 0.58 45.34
CA ILE A 40 -20.93 1.83 45.08
C ILE A 40 -21.53 2.41 46.37
N LEU A 41 -22.10 1.55 47.24
CA LEU A 41 -22.63 2.03 48.52
C LEU A 41 -21.53 2.57 49.43
N ALA A 42 -20.40 1.86 49.55
CA ALA A 42 -19.27 2.33 50.35
C ALA A 42 -18.72 3.67 49.82
N ALA A 43 -18.50 3.78 48.51
CA ALA A 43 -18.00 5.01 47.89
C ALA A 43 -18.99 6.18 48.00
N ARG A 44 -20.30 5.92 48.03
CA ARG A 44 -21.31 6.95 48.26
C ARG A 44 -21.26 7.49 49.69
N ASP A 45 -21.06 6.63 50.68
CA ASP A 45 -20.99 7.03 52.08
C ASP A 45 -19.73 7.88 52.38
N GLU A 46 -18.71 7.79 51.52
CA GLU A 46 -17.47 8.58 51.59
C GLU A 46 -17.57 9.95 50.88
N GLN A 47 -18.60 10.20 50.07
CA GLN A 47 -18.75 11.47 49.34
C GLN A 47 -19.48 12.53 50.19
N GLU A 48 -18.93 13.74 50.23
CA GLU A 48 -19.53 14.88 50.96
C GLU A 48 -20.87 15.33 50.35
N GLU A 49 -21.04 15.19 49.04
CA GLU A 49 -22.28 15.49 48.34
C GLU A 49 -23.09 14.21 48.05
N PRO A 50 -24.34 14.11 48.53
CA PRO A 50 -25.14 12.90 48.37
C PRO A 50 -25.61 12.71 46.93
N ILE A 51 -25.00 11.77 46.22
CA ILE A 51 -25.46 11.34 44.88
C ILE A 51 -26.73 10.50 45.02
N ALA A 52 -27.76 10.85 44.24
CA ALA A 52 -29.01 10.10 44.19
C ALA A 52 -28.82 8.75 43.49
N LEU A 53 -29.10 7.66 44.20
CA LEU A 53 -29.04 6.31 43.63
C LEU A 53 -30.41 5.83 43.15
N PRO A 54 -30.47 4.99 42.10
CA PRO A 54 -31.70 4.33 41.68
C PRO A 54 -32.31 3.49 42.82
N THR A 55 -33.65 3.46 42.90
CA THR A 55 -34.40 2.66 43.89
C THR A 55 -34.03 1.18 43.87
N SER A 56 -33.65 0.65 42.70
CA SER A 56 -33.10 -0.70 42.55
C SER A 56 -31.71 -0.65 41.90
N LEU A 57 -30.70 -0.24 42.67
CA LEU A 57 -29.32 -0.13 42.18
C LEU A 57 -28.81 -1.43 41.53
N LYS A 58 -29.14 -2.62 42.07
CA LYS A 58 -28.75 -3.90 41.45
C LYS A 58 -29.35 -4.10 40.06
N LYS A 59 -30.59 -3.64 39.83
CA LYS A 59 -31.24 -3.70 38.52
C LYS A 59 -30.57 -2.70 37.57
N ALA A 60 -30.33 -1.48 38.03
CA ALA A 60 -29.65 -0.44 37.26
C ALA A 60 -28.22 -0.84 36.85
N ILE A 61 -27.46 -1.49 37.73
CA ILE A 61 -26.13 -2.06 37.39
C ILE A 61 -26.25 -3.09 36.27
N LYS A 62 -27.22 -4.01 36.34
CA LYS A 62 -27.41 -5.02 35.28
C LYS A 62 -27.80 -4.37 33.95
N GLU A 63 -28.70 -3.40 33.98
CA GLU A 63 -29.12 -2.66 32.78
C GLU A 63 -27.97 -1.86 32.19
N TYR A 64 -27.11 -1.25 33.02
CA TYR A 64 -25.89 -0.57 32.58
C TYR A 64 -24.99 -1.52 31.77
N TYR A 65 -24.63 -2.69 32.31
CA TYR A 65 -23.75 -3.61 31.59
C TYR A 65 -24.43 -4.32 30.42
N ALA A 66 -25.74 -4.57 30.48
CA ALA A 66 -26.49 -5.09 29.35
C ALA A 66 -26.47 -4.09 28.19
N LYS A 67 -26.64 -2.80 28.48
CA LYS A 67 -26.49 -1.73 27.50
C LYS A 67 -25.05 -1.64 27.00
N SER A 68 -24.06 -1.59 27.87
CA SER A 68 -22.64 -1.54 27.46
C SER A 68 -22.21 -2.76 26.64
N LEU A 69 -22.75 -3.95 26.90
CA LEU A 69 -22.49 -5.14 26.11
C LEU A 69 -23.09 -4.99 24.70
N LYS A 70 -24.34 -4.54 24.62
CA LYS A 70 -25.01 -4.29 23.35
C LYS A 70 -24.29 -3.20 22.53
N ASP A 71 -23.93 -2.09 23.18
CA ASP A 71 -23.18 -1.00 22.54
C ASP A 71 -21.82 -1.50 22.03
N LYS A 72 -21.17 -2.43 22.75
CA LYS A 72 -19.92 -3.05 22.31
C LYS A 72 -20.14 -4.01 21.13
N GLU A 73 -21.15 -4.87 21.16
CA GLU A 73 -21.49 -5.76 20.05
C GLU A 73 -21.81 -4.96 18.78
N GLU A 74 -22.60 -3.90 18.89
CA GLU A 74 -22.89 -2.99 17.79
C GLU A 74 -21.63 -2.29 17.26
N ALA A 75 -20.71 -1.88 18.15
CA ALA A 75 -19.42 -1.28 17.77
C ALA A 75 -18.49 -2.30 17.08
N ASP A 76 -18.43 -3.53 17.58
CA ASP A 76 -17.62 -4.62 16.99
C ASP A 76 -18.18 -5.02 15.61
N GLU A 77 -19.50 -5.09 15.45
CA GLU A 77 -20.16 -5.32 14.15
C GLU A 77 -19.90 -4.16 13.17
N ARG A 78 -20.01 -2.91 13.64
CA ARG A 78 -19.72 -1.71 12.83
C ARG A 78 -18.26 -1.69 12.41
N GLU A 79 -17.33 -1.99 13.31
CA GLU A 79 -15.89 -2.07 13.02
C GLU A 79 -15.61 -3.12 11.94
N ALA A 80 -16.13 -4.33 12.12
CA ALA A 80 -15.96 -5.42 11.15
C ALA A 80 -16.54 -5.07 9.77
N ALA A 81 -17.70 -4.42 9.73
CA ALA A 81 -18.35 -3.99 8.48
C ALA A 81 -17.60 -2.84 7.79
N SER A 82 -16.98 -1.96 8.58
CA SER A 82 -16.29 -0.75 8.09
C SER A 82 -14.83 -1.01 7.70
N ARG A 83 -14.29 -2.19 8.03
CA ARG A 83 -12.90 -2.54 7.77
C ARG A 83 -12.58 -2.47 6.27
N PRO A 84 -11.52 -1.74 5.87
CA PRO A 84 -11.11 -1.64 4.47
C PRO A 84 -10.88 -3.01 3.81
N ARG A 85 -11.52 -3.22 2.66
CA ARG A 85 -11.36 -4.43 1.83
C ARG A 85 -10.19 -4.34 0.85
N GLU A 86 -9.47 -3.24 0.85
CA GLU A 86 -8.30 -3.02 0.01
C GLU A 86 -7.05 -3.15 0.87
N ALA A 87 -6.26 -4.20 0.65
CA ALA A 87 -5.02 -4.40 1.42
C ALA A 87 -4.01 -3.26 1.22
N SER A 88 -4.06 -2.53 0.09
CA SER A 88 -3.24 -1.35 -0.15
C SER A 88 -3.45 -0.25 0.88
N PHE A 89 -4.63 -0.20 1.52
CA PHE A 89 -4.92 0.73 2.60
C PHE A 89 -4.01 0.51 3.82
N TYR A 90 -3.51 -0.71 3.99
CA TYR A 90 -2.66 -1.13 5.13
C TYR A 90 -1.17 -1.07 4.83
N LYS A 91 -0.74 -0.42 3.74
CA LYS A 91 0.69 -0.26 3.41
C LYS A 91 1.45 0.57 4.43
N LYS A 92 0.75 1.44 5.16
CA LYS A 92 1.28 2.30 6.22
C LYS A 92 0.44 2.13 7.48
N PRO A 93 1.00 2.37 8.69
CA PRO A 93 0.21 2.47 9.89
C PRO A 93 -0.91 3.49 9.72
N LEU A 94 -2.13 3.08 10.01
CA LEU A 94 -3.33 3.91 9.91
C LEU A 94 -3.36 4.93 11.03
N SER A 95 -3.72 6.17 10.69
CA SER A 95 -3.99 7.24 11.65
C SER A 95 -5.44 7.18 12.17
N GLU A 96 -5.74 7.91 13.25
CA GLU A 96 -7.10 8.04 13.76
C GLU A 96 -8.05 8.61 12.69
N TRP A 97 -7.54 9.51 11.86
CA TRP A 97 -8.30 10.10 10.75
C TRP A 97 -8.67 9.06 9.69
N ASP A 98 -7.72 8.23 9.25
CA ASP A 98 -7.95 7.19 8.24
C ASP A 98 -9.03 6.20 8.69
N VAL A 99 -8.99 5.86 9.98
CA VAL A 99 -9.93 4.93 10.62
C VAL A 99 -11.30 5.58 10.76
N ALA A 100 -11.38 6.82 11.25
CA ALA A 100 -12.64 7.54 11.40
C ALA A 100 -13.38 7.71 10.07
N GLN A 101 -12.66 8.02 8.98
CA GLN A 101 -13.26 8.12 7.64
C GLN A 101 -13.95 6.84 7.19
N LYS A 102 -13.47 5.68 7.63
CA LYS A 102 -14.02 4.37 7.27
C LYS A 102 -15.12 3.95 8.25
N LEU A 103 -14.82 4.05 9.53
CA LEU A 103 -15.69 3.61 10.63
C LEU A 103 -16.97 4.45 10.73
N SER A 104 -16.86 5.76 10.51
CA SER A 104 -17.97 6.72 10.69
C SER A 104 -18.40 7.36 9.38
N LYS A 105 -18.30 6.61 8.27
CA LYS A 105 -18.62 7.12 6.93
C LYS A 105 -20.04 7.66 6.84
N GLN A 106 -21.02 6.98 7.45
CA GLN A 106 -22.43 7.39 7.38
C GLN A 106 -22.68 8.68 8.16
N GLU A 107 -22.04 8.84 9.32
CA GLU A 107 -22.12 10.02 10.17
C GLU A 107 -21.47 11.22 9.48
N ILE A 108 -20.29 11.02 8.89
CA ILE A 108 -19.59 12.04 8.10
C ILE A 108 -20.45 12.47 6.91
N ASP A 109 -21.01 11.52 6.14
CA ASP A 109 -21.84 11.83 4.97
C ASP A 109 -23.15 12.53 5.38
N THR A 110 -23.71 12.21 6.55
CA THR A 110 -24.91 12.88 7.08
C THR A 110 -24.59 14.30 7.55
N TYR A 111 -23.48 14.49 8.25
CA TYR A 111 -23.01 15.79 8.70
C TYR A 111 -22.67 16.71 7.52
N ASP A 112 -21.95 16.19 6.52
CA ASP A 112 -21.62 16.91 5.29
C ASP A 112 -22.87 17.42 4.57
N LYS A 113 -23.88 16.55 4.39
CA LYS A 113 -25.17 16.95 3.79
C LYS A 113 -25.88 18.03 4.58
N ALA A 114 -25.92 17.91 5.91
CA ALA A 114 -26.55 18.91 6.76
C ALA A 114 -25.85 20.27 6.69
N GLN A 115 -24.51 20.28 6.66
CA GLN A 115 -23.71 21.51 6.54
C GLN A 115 -23.82 22.17 5.17
N GLN A 116 -23.92 21.39 4.10
CA GLN A 116 -24.13 21.96 2.77
C GLN A 116 -25.56 22.51 2.61
N GLN A 117 -26.56 21.80 3.16
CA GLN A 117 -27.95 22.23 3.15
C GLN A 117 -28.18 23.51 3.97
N SER A 118 -27.53 23.65 5.14
CA SER A 118 -27.65 24.86 5.96
C SER A 118 -27.08 26.11 5.27
N LYS A 119 -26.13 25.92 4.35
CA LYS A 119 -25.54 26.97 3.52
C LYS A 119 -26.29 27.21 2.20
N GLY A 120 -27.36 26.46 1.94
CA GLY A 120 -28.10 26.53 0.67
C GLY A 120 -27.30 26.04 -0.54
N LEU A 121 -26.23 25.27 -0.32
CA LEU A 121 -25.37 24.75 -1.37
C LEU A 121 -25.93 23.44 -1.92
N GLU A 122 -25.88 23.28 -3.24
CA GLU A 122 -26.08 21.98 -3.88
C GLU A 122 -24.94 21.02 -3.48
N TYR A 123 -25.26 19.72 -3.34
CA TYR A 123 -24.30 18.72 -2.90
C TYR A 123 -23.04 18.71 -3.78
N SER A 124 -21.94 19.22 -3.25
CA SER A 124 -20.66 19.39 -3.94
C SER A 124 -19.53 18.69 -3.20
N ILE A 125 -18.71 17.96 -3.96
CA ILE A 125 -17.57 17.21 -3.42
C ILE A 125 -16.47 18.13 -2.88
N LYS A 126 -16.42 19.40 -3.32
CA LYS A 126 -15.43 20.40 -2.92
C LYS A 126 -15.40 20.62 -1.40
N TYR A 127 -16.57 20.59 -0.74
CA TYR A 127 -16.70 20.88 0.69
C TYR A 127 -16.55 19.66 1.60
N ARG A 128 -16.66 18.45 1.04
CA ARG A 128 -16.73 17.19 1.81
C ARG A 128 -15.53 16.99 2.73
N THR A 129 -14.31 17.24 2.24
CA THR A 129 -13.09 17.04 3.03
C THR A 129 -13.01 18.01 4.21
N GLY A 130 -13.43 19.27 4.02
CA GLY A 130 -13.50 20.28 5.09
C GLY A 130 -14.52 19.90 6.16
N ASN A 131 -15.74 19.57 5.74
CA ASN A 131 -16.82 19.16 6.65
C ASN A 131 -16.49 17.87 7.39
N ALA A 132 -15.87 16.89 6.72
CA ALA A 132 -15.41 15.66 7.38
C ALA A 132 -14.35 15.94 8.45
N ARG A 133 -13.45 16.91 8.21
CA ARG A 133 -12.42 17.30 9.18
C ARG A 133 -13.01 18.03 10.38
N GLU A 134 -13.96 18.91 10.14
CA GLU A 134 -14.72 19.57 11.19
C GLU A 134 -15.48 18.54 12.05
N TRP A 135 -16.17 17.59 11.43
CA TRP A 135 -16.83 16.49 12.13
C TRP A 135 -15.83 15.69 12.99
N PHE A 136 -14.67 15.34 12.44
CA PHE A 136 -13.63 14.60 13.16
C PHE A 136 -13.11 15.36 14.38
N ASN A 137 -12.86 16.66 14.25
CA ASN A 137 -12.43 17.51 15.35
C ASN A 137 -13.50 17.65 16.45
N ASN A 138 -14.77 17.52 16.06
CA ASN A 138 -15.93 17.60 16.95
C ASN A 138 -16.49 16.23 17.39
N MET A 139 -15.74 15.13 17.18
CA MET A 139 -16.15 13.80 17.63
C MET A 139 -16.36 13.77 19.14
N THR A 140 -17.40 13.07 19.56
CA THR A 140 -17.63 12.80 20.99
C THR A 140 -16.50 11.94 21.58
N PRO A 141 -16.23 12.02 22.90
CA PRO A 141 -15.20 11.18 23.53
C PRO A 141 -15.40 9.67 23.30
N SER A 142 -16.66 9.22 23.20
CA SER A 142 -16.98 7.82 22.89
C SER A 142 -16.54 7.44 21.47
N GLN A 143 -16.83 8.28 20.48
CA GLN A 143 -16.40 8.06 19.08
C GLN A 143 -14.88 8.07 18.96
N GLN A 144 -14.20 9.01 19.62
CA GLN A 144 -12.73 9.04 19.64
C GLN A 144 -12.14 7.74 20.23
N GLN A 145 -12.74 7.22 21.30
CA GLN A 145 -12.31 5.96 21.89
C GLN A 145 -12.56 4.75 20.97
N GLU A 146 -13.71 4.71 20.29
CA GLU A 146 -14.04 3.69 19.28
C GLU A 146 -13.03 3.71 18.12
N VAL A 147 -12.72 4.89 17.59
CA VAL A 147 -11.70 5.09 16.53
C VAL A 147 -10.32 4.64 17.00
N LYS A 148 -9.89 5.00 18.21
CA LYS A 148 -8.59 4.57 18.76
C LYS A 148 -8.50 3.06 18.92
N PHE A 149 -9.59 2.42 19.37
CA PHE A 149 -9.65 0.97 19.51
C PHE A 149 -9.58 0.28 18.14
N ALA A 150 -10.38 0.73 17.17
CA ALA A 150 -10.36 0.22 15.80
C ALA A 150 -8.99 0.45 15.14
N MET A 151 -8.37 1.62 15.31
CA MET A 151 -7.03 1.92 14.80
C MET A 151 -5.99 0.94 15.32
N LYS A 152 -5.97 0.73 16.63
CA LYS A 152 -5.05 -0.23 17.24
C LYS A 152 -5.28 -1.63 16.67
N LYS A 153 -6.53 -2.09 16.65
CA LYS A 153 -6.91 -3.41 16.11
C LYS A 153 -6.53 -3.57 14.64
N TRP A 154 -6.82 -2.59 13.80
CA TRP A 154 -6.55 -2.62 12.36
C TRP A 154 -5.06 -2.58 12.04
N ASN A 155 -4.27 -1.84 12.81
CA ASN A 155 -2.81 -1.81 12.67
C ASN A 155 -2.13 -3.08 13.18
N GLU A 156 -2.67 -3.70 14.23
CA GLU A 156 -2.16 -4.97 14.77
C GLU A 156 -2.51 -6.14 13.84
N GLU A 157 -3.78 -6.28 13.43
CA GLU A 157 -4.24 -7.42 12.63
C GLU A 157 -4.03 -7.24 11.11
N GLY A 158 -3.85 -6.00 10.62
CA GLY A 158 -3.71 -5.69 9.19
C GLY A 158 -5.02 -5.83 8.39
N ALA A 159 -4.92 -6.12 7.09
CA ALA A 159 -6.09 -6.35 6.25
C ALA A 159 -6.77 -7.69 6.58
N PRO A 160 -8.08 -7.87 6.34
CA PRO A 160 -8.75 -9.16 6.51
C PRO A 160 -8.06 -10.30 5.72
N GLU A 161 -8.00 -11.53 6.24
CA GLU A 161 -7.23 -12.63 5.63
C GLU A 161 -7.59 -12.89 4.15
N GLU A 162 -8.89 -12.83 3.80
CA GLU A 162 -9.37 -12.99 2.43
C GLU A 162 -8.83 -11.88 1.50
N THR A 163 -8.88 -10.65 1.99
CA THR A 163 -8.35 -9.47 1.29
C THR A 163 -6.84 -9.58 1.11
N GLN A 164 -6.11 -10.02 2.13
CA GLN A 164 -4.67 -10.28 2.02
C GLN A 164 -4.38 -11.36 0.98
N ALA A 165 -5.17 -12.45 0.93
CA ALA A 165 -4.97 -13.53 -0.04
C ALA A 165 -5.13 -13.04 -1.49
N ILE A 166 -6.16 -12.24 -1.77
CA ILE A 166 -6.39 -11.62 -3.08
C ILE A 166 -5.24 -10.67 -3.42
N TYR A 167 -4.85 -9.81 -2.49
CA TYR A 167 -3.77 -8.84 -2.72
C TYR A 167 -2.42 -9.52 -2.96
N ARG A 168 -2.07 -10.55 -2.16
CA ARG A 168 -0.86 -11.36 -2.35
C ARG A 168 -0.85 -11.99 -3.74
N LYS A 169 -1.96 -12.62 -4.15
CA LYS A 169 -2.06 -13.26 -5.48
C LYS A 169 -1.72 -12.28 -6.62
N ASN A 170 -2.15 -11.03 -6.49
CA ASN A 170 -1.98 -10.03 -7.54
C ASN A 170 -0.67 -9.24 -7.45
N ASN A 171 -0.12 -9.03 -6.24
CA ASN A 171 0.96 -8.07 -6.01
C ASN A 171 2.25 -8.68 -5.47
N LEU A 172 2.21 -9.85 -4.82
CA LEU A 172 3.37 -10.38 -4.09
C LEU A 172 4.61 -10.47 -4.98
N LYS A 173 4.47 -11.02 -6.19
CA LYS A 173 5.60 -11.14 -7.12
C LYS A 173 6.22 -9.78 -7.43
N LYS A 174 5.40 -8.81 -7.85
CA LYS A 174 5.87 -7.46 -8.19
C LYS A 174 6.50 -6.77 -6.98
N THR A 175 5.88 -6.86 -5.81
CA THR A 175 6.43 -6.26 -4.58
C THR A 175 7.79 -6.86 -4.19
N LEU A 176 7.98 -8.17 -4.36
CA LEU A 176 9.28 -8.82 -4.13
C LEU A 176 10.32 -8.36 -5.16
N GLU A 177 9.93 -8.24 -6.43
CA GLU A 177 10.81 -7.71 -7.50
C GLU A 177 11.21 -6.26 -7.21
N ASP A 178 10.25 -5.38 -6.94
CA ASP A 178 10.49 -3.96 -6.62
C ASP A 178 11.40 -3.80 -5.38
N PHE A 179 11.16 -4.58 -4.32
CA PHE A 179 11.99 -4.57 -3.12
C PHE A 179 13.43 -5.04 -3.39
N ALA A 180 13.56 -6.15 -4.10
CA ALA A 180 14.87 -6.70 -4.41
C ALA A 180 15.67 -5.76 -5.33
N GLU A 181 14.99 -5.10 -6.26
CA GLU A 181 15.56 -4.12 -7.17
C GLU A 181 15.96 -2.84 -6.44
N GLN A 182 15.15 -2.38 -5.49
CA GLN A 182 15.50 -1.26 -4.61
C GLN A 182 16.80 -1.54 -3.84
N ILE A 183 16.92 -2.70 -3.20
CA ILE A 183 18.13 -3.09 -2.46
C ILE A 183 19.33 -3.22 -3.41
N ARG A 184 19.12 -3.75 -4.62
CA ARG A 184 20.16 -3.84 -5.64
C ARG A 184 20.68 -2.46 -6.06
N HIS A 185 19.79 -1.52 -6.37
CA HIS A 185 20.18 -0.18 -6.79
C HIS A 185 20.80 0.64 -5.68
N THR A 186 20.21 0.59 -4.48
CA THR A 186 20.65 1.45 -3.37
C THR A 186 21.90 0.91 -2.67
N MET A 187 22.15 -0.41 -2.72
CA MET A 187 23.22 -1.05 -1.95
C MET A 187 24.12 -1.99 -2.76
N GLY A 188 23.93 -2.11 -4.08
CA GLY A 188 24.70 -3.03 -4.93
C GLY A 188 24.51 -4.52 -4.62
N CYS A 189 23.52 -4.86 -3.78
CA CYS A 189 23.37 -6.18 -3.20
C CYS A 189 22.63 -7.16 -4.13
N ARG A 190 22.97 -8.45 -4.02
CA ARG A 190 22.16 -9.54 -4.59
C ARG A 190 21.26 -10.12 -3.52
N VAL A 191 19.99 -10.32 -3.86
CA VAL A 191 18.96 -10.69 -2.89
C VAL A 191 18.37 -12.05 -3.23
N VAL A 192 18.39 -12.94 -2.23
CA VAL A 192 17.64 -14.21 -2.21
C VAL A 192 16.66 -14.16 -1.04
N MET A 193 15.38 -14.42 -1.32
CA MET A 193 14.29 -14.38 -0.34
C MET A 193 13.52 -15.69 -0.32
N LEU A 194 13.38 -16.28 0.86
CA LEU A 194 12.40 -17.32 1.13
C LEU A 194 11.13 -16.67 1.65
N VAL A 195 9.99 -16.99 1.03
CA VAL A 195 8.69 -16.38 1.34
C VAL A 195 7.66 -17.46 1.53
N SER A 196 7.00 -17.47 2.69
CA SER A 196 5.88 -18.36 3.00
C SER A 196 4.58 -17.58 3.24
N HIS A 197 3.45 -18.13 2.79
CA HIS A 197 2.13 -17.53 3.01
C HIS A 197 1.00 -18.55 2.86
N LYS A 198 -0.14 -18.30 3.52
CA LYS A 198 -1.37 -19.12 3.36
C LYS A 198 -1.96 -18.93 1.94
N LYS A 199 -2.18 -20.02 1.18
CA LYS A 199 -2.76 -19.99 -0.18
C LYS A 199 -4.24 -19.60 -0.20
N LYS A 200 -4.99 -20.00 0.83
CA LYS A 200 -6.42 -19.69 1.09
C LYS A 200 -6.71 -19.88 2.58
N ALA A 201 -7.94 -19.62 3.03
CA ALA A 201 -8.44 -20.03 4.35
C ALA A 201 -8.30 -21.55 4.62
N SER A 202 -8.10 -22.37 3.57
CA SER A 202 -7.94 -23.83 3.64
C SER A 202 -6.54 -24.31 4.10
N GLN A 203 -5.89 -23.57 5.00
CA GLN A 203 -4.69 -23.97 5.76
C GLN A 203 -3.46 -24.51 5.01
N THR A 204 -3.39 -24.42 3.68
CA THR A 204 -2.19 -24.86 2.94
C THR A 204 -1.22 -23.70 2.76
N LEU A 205 0.02 -23.91 3.21
CA LEU A 205 1.11 -22.95 3.02
C LEU A 205 1.68 -23.06 1.60
N SER A 206 1.91 -21.91 0.98
CA SER A 206 2.82 -21.76 -0.15
C SER A 206 4.17 -21.35 0.39
N VAL A 207 5.21 -22.02 -0.05
CA VAL A 207 6.59 -21.58 0.15
C VAL A 207 7.16 -21.29 -1.23
N SER A 208 7.91 -20.21 -1.39
CA SER A 208 8.53 -19.80 -2.64
C SER A 208 9.91 -19.20 -2.39
N LEU A 209 10.85 -19.51 -3.28
CA LEU A 209 12.18 -18.90 -3.34
C LEU A 209 12.18 -17.83 -4.43
N HIS A 210 12.49 -16.59 -4.07
CA HIS A 210 12.65 -15.47 -4.98
C HIS A 210 14.12 -15.06 -5.03
N GLU A 211 14.66 -14.87 -6.23
CA GLU A 211 16.06 -14.52 -6.44
C GLU A 211 16.17 -13.42 -7.48
N THR A 212 16.94 -12.38 -7.18
CA THR A 212 17.32 -11.37 -8.19
C THR A 212 18.08 -12.05 -9.31
N THR A 213 17.70 -11.79 -10.57
CA THR A 213 18.47 -12.25 -11.73
C THR A 213 19.26 -11.05 -12.27
N PRO A 214 20.59 -11.01 -12.11
CA PRO A 214 21.39 -9.92 -12.67
C PRO A 214 21.23 -9.89 -14.19
N GLN A 215 21.14 -8.70 -14.79
CA GLN A 215 21.12 -8.54 -16.25
C GLN A 215 22.34 -9.23 -16.91
N ASN A 216 23.48 -9.27 -16.21
CA ASN A 216 24.74 -9.82 -16.71
C ASN A 216 25.03 -11.27 -16.27
N ALA A 217 24.18 -11.90 -15.46
CA ALA A 217 24.43 -13.26 -14.96
C ALA A 217 23.75 -14.33 -15.81
N LYS A 218 24.54 -15.29 -16.30
CA LYS A 218 24.05 -16.42 -17.11
C LYS A 218 23.17 -17.41 -16.33
N LYS A 219 23.21 -17.39 -14.99
CA LYS A 219 22.58 -18.38 -14.11
C LYS A 219 22.08 -17.76 -12.82
N LYS A 220 20.96 -18.27 -12.29
CA LYS A 220 20.42 -17.92 -10.98
C LYS A 220 21.27 -18.52 -9.85
N PHE A 221 21.14 -17.98 -8.64
CA PHE A 221 21.88 -18.46 -7.47
C PHE A 221 21.59 -19.93 -7.19
N SER A 222 20.33 -20.32 -7.09
CA SER A 222 19.83 -21.70 -6.89
C SER A 222 20.39 -22.76 -7.85
N VAL A 223 20.96 -22.36 -9.00
CA VAL A 223 21.50 -23.27 -10.02
C VAL A 223 22.99 -23.06 -10.32
N SER A 224 23.67 -22.26 -9.50
CA SER A 224 25.06 -21.87 -9.73
C SER A 224 26.07 -22.99 -9.43
N SER A 225 25.81 -23.82 -8.40
CA SER A 225 26.64 -24.98 -8.05
C SER A 225 25.83 -26.12 -7.43
N SER A 226 26.41 -27.33 -7.35
CA SER A 226 25.76 -28.50 -6.71
C SER A 226 25.50 -28.25 -5.22
N GLY A 227 26.45 -27.68 -4.49
CA GLY A 227 26.29 -27.36 -3.08
C GLY A 227 25.22 -26.28 -2.83
N ILE A 228 25.12 -25.28 -3.70
CA ILE A 228 24.08 -24.25 -3.59
C ILE A 228 22.70 -24.82 -3.93
N LYS A 229 22.62 -25.76 -4.88
CA LYS A 229 21.36 -26.44 -5.19
C LYS A 229 20.88 -27.28 -4.01
N GLU A 230 21.77 -28.03 -3.37
CA GLU A 230 21.47 -28.82 -2.17
C GLU A 230 21.03 -27.91 -1.01
N TRP A 231 21.76 -26.80 -0.79
CA TRP A 231 21.38 -25.80 0.20
C TRP A 231 20.01 -25.19 -0.08
N ALA A 232 19.73 -24.83 -1.33
CA ALA A 232 18.44 -24.24 -1.70
C ALA A 232 17.29 -25.24 -1.49
N SER A 233 17.50 -26.52 -1.79
CA SER A 233 16.51 -27.58 -1.52
C SER A 233 16.29 -27.80 -0.03
N ASN A 234 17.36 -28.05 0.74
CA ASN A 234 17.25 -28.32 2.17
C ASN A 234 16.74 -27.10 2.94
N GLY A 235 17.25 -25.92 2.62
CA GLY A 235 16.82 -24.66 3.25
C GLY A 235 15.36 -24.31 2.94
N PHE A 236 14.89 -24.61 1.73
CA PHE A 236 13.48 -24.43 1.37
C PHE A 236 12.56 -25.38 2.14
N GLU A 237 12.97 -26.64 2.31
CA GLU A 237 12.23 -27.62 3.12
C GLU A 237 12.20 -27.20 4.60
N SER A 238 13.35 -26.91 5.21
CA SER A 238 13.43 -26.46 6.61
C SER A 238 12.64 -25.19 6.86
N PHE A 239 12.71 -24.21 5.95
CA PHE A 239 11.92 -23.00 6.06
C PHE A 239 10.41 -23.28 5.93
N GLY A 240 10.02 -24.24 5.08
CA GLY A 240 8.65 -24.69 4.96
C GLY A 240 8.13 -25.38 6.23
N GLU A 241 8.93 -26.22 6.87
CA GLU A 241 8.61 -26.87 8.15
C GLU A 241 8.45 -25.85 9.26
N TRP A 242 9.42 -24.96 9.44
CA TRP A 242 9.31 -23.89 10.44
C TRP A 242 8.13 -22.95 10.15
N SER A 243 7.86 -22.62 8.88
CA SER A 243 6.67 -21.84 8.53
C SER A 243 5.37 -22.55 8.96
N LYS A 244 5.29 -23.89 8.86
CA LYS A 244 4.11 -24.63 9.33
C LYS A 244 3.91 -24.46 10.84
N THR A 245 4.98 -24.52 11.63
CA THR A 245 4.88 -24.37 13.10
C THR A 245 4.48 -22.95 13.51
N GLU A 246 4.91 -21.93 12.77
CA GLU A 246 4.56 -20.53 13.06
C GLU A 246 3.13 -20.17 12.62
N PHE A 247 2.70 -20.63 11.44
CA PHE A 247 1.35 -20.33 10.94
C PHE A 247 0.26 -21.20 11.58
N TYR A 248 0.63 -22.34 12.17
CA TYR A 248 -0.24 -23.27 12.88
C TYR A 248 0.41 -23.69 14.20
N PRO A 249 0.49 -22.78 15.19
CA PRO A 249 0.95 -23.15 16.53
C PRO A 249 -0.04 -24.17 17.08
N SER A 250 0.38 -25.44 17.13
CA SER A 250 -0.44 -26.53 17.64
C SER A 250 -0.73 -26.28 19.12
N GLU A 251 -1.95 -25.85 19.46
CA GLU A 251 -2.36 -25.63 20.86
C GLU A 251 -2.52 -26.95 21.66
N ASP A 252 -2.37 -28.12 21.05
CA ASP A 252 -2.43 -29.44 21.70
C ASP A 252 -1.28 -30.34 21.22
N SER A 253 -0.14 -30.33 21.91
CA SER A 253 1.01 -31.19 21.57
C SER A 253 0.90 -32.65 22.07
N ASP A 254 -0.25 -33.08 22.60
CA ASP A 254 -0.45 -34.46 23.11
C ASP A 254 -1.43 -35.29 22.29
N ARG A 255 -1.91 -34.78 21.16
CA ARG A 255 -2.55 -35.61 20.13
C ARG A 255 -1.58 -35.77 18.99
N VAL A 256 -0.99 -36.97 18.92
CA VAL A 256 -0.07 -37.44 17.88
C VAL A 256 -0.49 -36.88 16.53
N ALA A 257 0.23 -35.85 16.10
CA ALA A 257 -0.01 -35.13 14.87
C ALA A 257 0.40 -36.02 13.70
N SER A 258 -0.58 -36.68 13.12
CA SER A 258 -0.52 -37.19 11.75
C SER A 258 -1.79 -36.73 11.04
N ASP A 259 -1.92 -35.41 10.90
CA ASP A 259 -3.01 -34.81 10.14
C ASP A 259 -2.43 -33.90 9.07
N SER A 260 -2.05 -34.55 7.98
CA SER A 260 -1.74 -33.95 6.69
C SER A 260 -2.90 -34.25 5.75
N GLU A 261 -3.49 -33.17 5.23
CA GLU A 261 -4.50 -33.13 4.17
C GLU A 261 -5.88 -33.67 4.55
N ASP A 262 -6.82 -32.78 4.85
CA ASP A 262 -8.25 -33.09 4.72
C ASP A 262 -8.70 -32.92 3.25
N GLY A 263 -8.02 -33.67 2.39
CA GLY A 263 -8.64 -34.39 1.28
C GLY A 263 -8.34 -35.87 1.53
N PRO A 264 -9.24 -36.81 1.22
CA PRO A 264 -9.06 -38.22 1.57
C PRO A 264 -7.67 -38.67 1.14
N VAL A 265 -6.84 -39.09 2.11
CA VAL A 265 -5.47 -39.56 1.92
C VAL A 265 -5.46 -40.50 0.74
N LEU A 266 -4.82 -40.08 -0.35
CA LEU A 266 -4.75 -40.90 -1.54
C LEU A 266 -3.84 -42.09 -1.24
N PRO A 267 -4.28 -43.32 -1.54
CA PRO A 267 -3.44 -44.50 -1.35
C PRO A 267 -2.18 -44.37 -2.20
N GLU A 268 -1.04 -44.68 -1.59
CA GLU A 268 0.25 -44.68 -2.25
C GLU A 268 0.25 -45.66 -3.44
N ILE A 269 0.83 -45.25 -4.57
CA ILE A 269 0.97 -46.12 -5.73
C ILE A 269 2.14 -47.07 -5.51
N ILE A 270 1.82 -48.32 -5.24
CA ILE A 270 2.78 -49.42 -5.21
C ILE A 270 3.23 -49.72 -6.64
N VAL A 271 4.54 -49.89 -6.84
CA VAL A 271 5.12 -50.31 -8.11
C VAL A 271 5.49 -51.80 -8.10
N ASP A 272 5.46 -52.44 -9.26
CA ASP A 272 6.02 -53.79 -9.46
C ASP A 272 7.53 -53.76 -9.70
N ASP A 273 8.14 -54.94 -9.85
CA ASP A 273 9.58 -55.11 -10.05
C ASP A 273 10.08 -54.46 -11.35
N ASP A 274 9.19 -54.25 -12.32
CA ASP A 274 9.46 -53.56 -13.59
C ASP A 274 9.23 -52.04 -13.49
N GLY A 275 8.84 -51.53 -12.32
CA GLY A 275 8.56 -50.11 -12.06
C GLY A 275 7.18 -49.61 -12.51
N TYR A 276 6.27 -50.50 -12.93
CA TYR A 276 4.90 -50.14 -13.32
C TYR A 276 3.98 -50.05 -12.10
N ALA A 277 3.00 -49.16 -12.17
CA ALA A 277 2.01 -49.00 -11.11
C ALA A 277 1.11 -50.23 -10.98
N LYS A 278 0.90 -50.70 -9.75
CA LYS A 278 -0.19 -51.60 -9.37
C LYS A 278 -1.45 -50.78 -9.10
N LEU A 279 -2.61 -51.39 -9.29
CA LEU A 279 -3.89 -50.68 -9.14
C LEU A 279 -4.15 -50.44 -7.65
N PRO A 280 -4.20 -49.19 -7.17
CA PRO A 280 -4.48 -48.91 -5.77
C PRO A 280 -5.96 -49.16 -5.45
N LEU A 281 -6.31 -49.26 -4.16
CA LEU A 281 -7.71 -49.26 -3.72
C LEU A 281 -8.31 -47.87 -3.94
N ARG A 282 -9.59 -47.80 -4.32
CA ARG A 282 -10.28 -46.51 -4.54
C ARG A 282 -11.54 -46.30 -3.70
N ASP A 283 -11.84 -47.23 -2.81
CA ASP A 283 -13.05 -47.18 -1.99
C ASP A 283 -13.01 -45.93 -1.08
N GLY A 284 -14.10 -45.16 -1.08
CA GLY A 284 -14.20 -43.92 -0.30
C GLY A 284 -13.51 -42.69 -0.91
N ILE A 285 -12.88 -42.80 -2.08
CA ILE A 285 -12.17 -41.67 -2.71
C ILE A 285 -13.10 -40.91 -3.66
N GLY A 286 -13.26 -39.61 -3.45
CA GLY A 286 -14.04 -38.73 -4.34
C GLY A 286 -13.42 -38.56 -5.73
N LEU A 287 -14.21 -38.07 -6.71
CA LEU A 287 -13.82 -37.96 -8.12
C LEU A 287 -12.43 -37.33 -8.33
N LYS A 288 -12.15 -36.21 -7.66
CA LYS A 288 -10.87 -35.49 -7.78
C LYS A 288 -9.67 -36.35 -7.33
N GLY A 289 -9.86 -37.12 -6.26
CA GLY A 289 -8.84 -38.06 -5.79
C GLY A 289 -8.63 -39.22 -6.76
N GLN A 290 -9.71 -39.74 -7.34
CA GLN A 290 -9.61 -40.78 -8.37
C GLN A 290 -8.91 -40.29 -9.65
N GLN A 291 -9.18 -39.05 -10.08
CA GLN A 291 -8.46 -38.42 -11.20
C GLN A 291 -6.96 -38.31 -10.91
N GLU A 292 -6.57 -38.03 -9.67
CA GLU A 292 -5.17 -37.91 -9.28
C GLU A 292 -4.47 -39.28 -9.19
N LEU A 293 -5.17 -40.32 -8.74
CA LEU A 293 -4.68 -41.69 -8.82
C LEU A 293 -4.43 -42.12 -10.27
N ILE A 294 -5.36 -41.83 -11.19
CA ILE A 294 -5.18 -42.10 -12.62
C ILE A 294 -3.96 -41.34 -13.14
N ARG A 295 -3.83 -40.05 -12.83
CA ARG A 295 -2.67 -39.25 -13.26
C ARG A 295 -1.36 -39.86 -12.77
N SER A 296 -1.33 -40.31 -11.52
CA SER A 296 -0.16 -40.92 -10.91
C SER A 296 0.17 -42.28 -11.56
N ILE A 297 -0.82 -43.12 -11.87
CA ILE A 297 -0.61 -44.38 -12.63
C ILE A 297 0.05 -44.11 -14.00
N PHE A 298 -0.46 -43.11 -14.74
CA PHE A 298 0.12 -42.71 -16.02
C PHE A 298 1.53 -42.15 -15.88
N HIS A 299 1.78 -41.34 -14.85
CA HIS A 299 3.10 -40.76 -14.60
C HIS A 299 4.15 -41.84 -14.29
N THR A 300 3.82 -42.78 -13.40
CA THR A 300 4.67 -43.92 -13.07
C THR A 300 4.98 -44.75 -14.30
N SER A 301 3.97 -45.08 -15.10
CA SER A 301 4.15 -45.86 -16.33
C SER A 301 4.98 -45.13 -17.39
N TYR A 302 4.86 -43.80 -17.48
CA TYR A 302 5.65 -42.98 -18.40
C TYR A 302 7.11 -42.83 -17.94
N LYS A 303 7.35 -42.81 -16.63
CA LYS A 303 8.69 -42.81 -16.04
C LYS A 303 9.47 -44.06 -16.45
N VAL A 304 8.82 -45.23 -16.49
CA VAL A 304 9.43 -46.47 -16.99
C VAL A 304 9.82 -46.33 -18.46
N CYS A 305 8.91 -45.83 -19.31
CA CYS A 305 9.18 -45.65 -20.75
C CYS A 305 10.30 -44.65 -21.05
N THR A 306 10.44 -43.61 -20.23
CA THR A 306 11.41 -42.52 -20.46
C THR A 306 12.70 -42.66 -19.67
N GLY A 307 12.79 -43.61 -18.73
CA GLY A 307 13.92 -43.75 -17.80
C GLY A 307 14.10 -42.56 -16.83
N GLY A 308 13.09 -41.70 -16.66
CA GLY A 308 13.20 -40.49 -15.84
C GLY A 308 11.86 -39.82 -15.50
N SER A 309 11.88 -38.85 -14.58
CA SER A 309 10.66 -38.16 -14.10
C SER A 309 10.19 -37.07 -15.08
N ARG A 310 9.84 -37.45 -16.31
CA ARG A 310 9.32 -36.51 -17.32
C ARG A 310 7.80 -36.36 -17.18
N PRO A 311 7.23 -35.17 -17.43
CA PRO A 311 5.78 -34.98 -17.40
C PRO A 311 5.11 -35.74 -18.55
N VAL A 312 3.95 -36.33 -18.26
CA VAL A 312 3.14 -37.06 -19.25
C VAL A 312 2.62 -36.05 -20.30
N PRO A 313 2.89 -36.25 -21.60
CA PRO A 313 2.53 -35.27 -22.61
C PRO A 313 1.06 -35.44 -23.04
N TRP A 314 0.11 -35.08 -22.16
CA TRP A 314 -1.33 -35.29 -22.35
C TRP A 314 -1.85 -34.82 -23.71
N GLY A 315 -1.40 -33.65 -24.19
CA GLY A 315 -1.86 -33.10 -25.46
C GLY A 315 -1.61 -33.99 -26.68
N VAL A 316 -0.46 -34.69 -26.74
CA VAL A 316 -0.17 -35.59 -27.88
C VAL A 316 -0.81 -36.96 -27.69
N ILE A 317 -0.92 -37.42 -26.44
CA ILE A 317 -1.58 -38.69 -26.12
C ILE A 317 -3.06 -38.60 -26.45
N THR A 318 -3.73 -37.50 -26.08
CA THR A 318 -5.15 -37.27 -26.39
C THR A 318 -5.41 -37.19 -27.90
N ALA A 319 -4.49 -36.60 -28.66
CA ALA A 319 -4.64 -36.48 -30.11
C ALA A 319 -4.46 -37.82 -30.85
N SER A 320 -3.60 -38.71 -30.36
CA SER A 320 -3.32 -39.99 -31.02
C SER A 320 -2.91 -41.09 -30.03
N PRO A 321 -3.83 -41.60 -29.19
CA PRO A 321 -3.49 -42.52 -28.10
C PRO A 321 -2.75 -43.78 -28.54
N SER A 322 -3.15 -44.33 -29.70
CA SER A 322 -2.57 -45.55 -30.28
C SER A 322 -1.10 -45.43 -30.68
N ASN A 323 -0.58 -44.21 -30.84
CA ASN A 323 0.83 -43.98 -31.16
C ASN A 323 1.72 -43.97 -29.91
N TYR A 324 1.12 -43.83 -28.72
CA TYR A 324 1.85 -43.66 -27.46
C TYR A 324 1.56 -44.76 -26.45
N LEU A 325 0.38 -45.38 -26.50
CA LEU A 325 -0.06 -46.41 -25.56
C LEU A 325 -0.17 -47.77 -26.26
N ALA A 326 0.29 -48.82 -25.60
CA ALA A 326 0.17 -50.19 -26.10
C ALA A 326 -1.32 -50.59 -26.22
N PRO A 327 -1.69 -51.40 -27.23
CA PRO A 327 -3.02 -51.97 -27.34
C PRO A 327 -3.44 -52.65 -26.02
N GLY A 328 -4.64 -52.33 -25.53
CA GLY A 328 -5.15 -52.86 -24.25
C GLY A 328 -4.80 -52.03 -23.01
N SER A 329 -4.01 -50.96 -23.10
CA SER A 329 -3.75 -50.05 -21.96
C SER A 329 -4.99 -49.23 -21.56
N VAL A 330 -5.93 -49.04 -22.49
CA VAL A 330 -7.20 -48.33 -22.31
C VAL A 330 -8.34 -49.12 -22.97
N PRO A 331 -9.60 -48.95 -22.52
CA PRO A 331 -10.73 -49.66 -23.13
C PRO A 331 -10.90 -49.33 -24.62
N THR A 332 -11.40 -50.28 -25.40
CA THR A 332 -11.72 -50.05 -26.82
C THR A 332 -12.71 -48.90 -27.00
N GLY A 333 -12.37 -47.95 -27.87
CA GLY A 333 -13.17 -46.74 -28.12
C GLY A 333 -13.15 -45.72 -26.98
N PHE A 334 -12.21 -45.81 -26.04
CA PHE A 334 -12.04 -44.82 -24.97
C PHE A 334 -11.30 -43.57 -25.48
N VAL A 335 -11.86 -42.39 -25.20
CA VAL A 335 -11.25 -41.11 -25.55
C VAL A 335 -10.32 -40.65 -24.43
N VAL A 336 -9.01 -40.84 -24.60
CA VAL A 336 -8.01 -40.47 -23.59
C VAL A 336 -7.92 -38.95 -23.47
N LYS A 337 -8.12 -38.41 -22.26
CA LYS A 337 -8.00 -36.99 -21.92
C LYS A 337 -7.03 -36.84 -20.75
N ASP A 338 -6.64 -35.61 -20.47
CA ASP A 338 -6.01 -35.30 -19.19
C ASP A 338 -6.96 -35.68 -18.04
N PRO A 339 -6.53 -36.44 -17.01
CA PRO A 339 -7.37 -36.85 -15.88
C PRO A 339 -8.16 -35.72 -15.22
N SER A 340 -7.66 -34.49 -15.15
CA SER A 340 -8.44 -33.36 -14.59
C SER A 340 -9.66 -32.96 -15.41
N HIS A 341 -9.78 -33.48 -16.63
CA HIS A 341 -10.93 -33.27 -17.52
C HIS A 341 -11.82 -34.51 -17.67
N MET A 342 -11.50 -35.61 -16.99
CA MET A 342 -12.30 -36.83 -17.04
C MET A 342 -13.52 -36.73 -16.12
N LYS A 343 -14.69 -37.11 -16.64
CA LYS A 343 -15.91 -37.23 -15.83
C LYS A 343 -15.92 -38.56 -15.06
N THR A 344 -16.81 -38.68 -14.08
CA THR A 344 -16.97 -39.89 -13.26
C THR A 344 -17.17 -41.15 -14.10
N GLU A 345 -17.94 -41.07 -15.19
CA GLU A 345 -18.19 -42.22 -16.07
C GLU A 345 -16.93 -42.66 -16.81
N GLU A 346 -16.09 -41.71 -17.22
CA GLU A 346 -14.82 -41.96 -17.91
C GLU A 346 -13.80 -42.56 -16.95
N VAL A 347 -13.68 -41.99 -15.74
CA VAL A 347 -12.85 -42.51 -14.64
C VAL A 347 -13.24 -43.95 -14.31
N ASN A 348 -14.54 -44.22 -14.09
CA ASN A 348 -15.03 -45.56 -13.76
C ASN A 348 -14.80 -46.57 -14.87
N ARG A 349 -15.03 -46.17 -16.13
CA ARG A 349 -14.83 -47.04 -17.29
C ARG A 349 -13.36 -47.44 -17.45
N LEU A 350 -12.43 -46.49 -17.23
CA LEU A 350 -11.00 -46.76 -17.27
C LEU A 350 -10.57 -47.65 -16.11
N TRP A 351 -11.09 -47.39 -14.91
CA TRP A 351 -10.75 -48.17 -13.72
C TRP A 351 -11.22 -49.62 -13.80
N MET A 352 -12.47 -49.87 -14.20
CA MET A 352 -13.00 -51.24 -14.42
C MET A 352 -12.21 -52.00 -15.49
N HIS A 353 -11.70 -51.29 -16.50
CA HIS A 353 -10.83 -51.88 -17.50
C HIS A 353 -9.49 -52.32 -16.90
N TRP A 354 -8.94 -51.60 -15.92
CA TRP A 354 -7.70 -51.94 -15.23
C TRP A 354 -7.83 -53.01 -14.13
N GLU A 355 -9.01 -53.17 -13.53
CA GLU A 355 -9.27 -54.23 -12.55
C GLU A 355 -9.03 -55.64 -13.15
N ARG A 356 -9.40 -55.86 -14.43
CA ARG A 356 -9.21 -57.17 -15.09
C ARG A 356 -7.74 -57.52 -15.35
N PRO A 357 -6.89 -56.63 -15.92
CA PRO A 357 -5.44 -56.83 -16.01
C PRO A 357 -4.76 -56.96 -14.65
N SER A 358 -5.19 -56.18 -13.65
CA SER A 358 -4.57 -56.17 -12.32
C SER A 358 -4.68 -57.53 -11.63
N THR A 359 -5.82 -58.21 -11.76
CA THR A 359 -6.01 -59.57 -11.20
C THR A 359 -5.21 -60.64 -11.94
N ALA A 360 -4.82 -60.39 -13.19
CA ALA A 360 -3.96 -61.25 -14.00
C ALA A 360 -2.46 -60.88 -13.92
N ASN A 361 -2.07 -60.00 -12.99
CA ASN A 361 -0.72 -59.44 -12.86
C ASN A 361 -0.17 -58.82 -14.17
N LYS A 362 -1.05 -58.21 -14.97
CA LYS A 362 -0.70 -57.51 -16.20
C LYS A 362 -0.56 -56.00 -15.93
N LYS A 363 0.36 -55.38 -16.66
CA LYS A 363 0.64 -53.93 -16.62
C LYS A 363 -0.62 -53.13 -16.98
N LEU A 364 -0.96 -52.12 -16.17
CA LEU A 364 -2.18 -51.32 -16.34
C LEU A 364 -2.10 -50.42 -17.57
N VAL A 365 -0.99 -49.69 -17.69
CA VAL A 365 -0.72 -48.77 -18.80
C VAL A 365 0.71 -49.00 -19.26
N VAL A 366 0.90 -49.23 -20.56
CA VAL A 366 2.23 -49.37 -21.15
C VAL A 366 2.41 -48.33 -22.23
N PHE A 367 3.44 -47.51 -22.09
CA PHE A 367 3.83 -46.55 -23.11
C PHE A 367 4.75 -47.22 -24.13
N ILE A 368 4.39 -47.17 -25.41
CA ILE A 368 5.19 -47.72 -26.52
C ILE A 368 6.11 -46.68 -27.15
N LYS A 369 5.84 -45.39 -26.90
CA LYS A 369 6.63 -44.28 -27.44
C LYS A 369 6.67 -43.12 -26.45
N ALA A 370 7.87 -42.56 -26.25
CA ALA A 370 8.08 -41.30 -25.56
C ALA A 370 7.96 -40.12 -26.52
N ARG A 371 7.66 -38.91 -26.02
CA ARG A 371 7.67 -37.70 -26.85
C ARG A 371 9.09 -37.43 -27.34
N ASP A 372 9.27 -37.39 -28.66
CA ASP A 372 10.53 -37.00 -29.29
C ASP A 372 10.88 -35.56 -28.87
N ALA A 373 12.10 -35.37 -28.34
CA ALA A 373 12.54 -34.09 -27.77
C ALA A 373 12.53 -32.91 -28.77
N GLY A 374 12.36 -33.18 -30.07
CA GLY A 374 12.33 -32.18 -31.14
C GLY A 374 10.95 -31.72 -31.63
N MET A 375 9.83 -32.32 -31.20
CA MET A 375 8.50 -31.91 -31.68
C MET A 375 7.88 -30.79 -30.82
N ARG A 376 7.99 -29.54 -31.29
CA ARG A 376 7.14 -28.44 -30.81
C ARG A 376 5.71 -28.68 -31.28
N VAL A 377 4.76 -28.66 -30.35
CA VAL A 377 3.33 -28.67 -30.68
C VAL A 377 3.04 -27.33 -31.34
N THR A 378 2.83 -27.31 -32.66
CA THR A 378 2.30 -26.14 -33.36
C THR A 378 0.85 -25.94 -32.92
N GLY A 379 0.68 -25.16 -31.85
CA GLY A 379 -0.62 -24.78 -31.32
C GLY A 379 -1.41 -23.97 -32.35
N LYS A 380 -2.65 -24.41 -32.58
CA LYS A 380 -3.64 -23.85 -33.50
C LYS A 380 -3.82 -22.34 -33.32
N SER A 381 -3.48 -21.58 -34.37
CA SER A 381 -3.98 -20.22 -34.58
C SER A 381 -5.50 -20.27 -34.72
N LYS A 382 -6.22 -19.45 -33.94
CA LYS A 382 -7.66 -19.24 -34.12
C LYS A 382 -7.86 -18.48 -35.44
N THR A 383 -8.15 -19.19 -36.52
CA THR A 383 -8.69 -18.60 -37.74
C THR A 383 -10.13 -18.17 -37.46
N LYS A 384 -10.34 -16.86 -37.33
CA LYS A 384 -11.66 -16.24 -37.30
C LYS A 384 -12.22 -16.30 -38.72
N VAL A 385 -13.13 -17.23 -38.97
CA VAL A 385 -13.91 -17.31 -40.20
C VAL A 385 -14.85 -16.10 -40.23
N VAL A 386 -14.60 -15.17 -41.15
CA VAL A 386 -15.56 -14.15 -41.56
C VAL A 386 -16.20 -14.68 -42.85
N SER A 387 -17.49 -15.02 -42.76
CA SER A 387 -18.34 -15.26 -43.92
C SER A 387 -18.79 -13.91 -44.48
N ALA A 388 -18.52 -13.69 -45.76
CA ALA A 388 -19.05 -12.62 -46.60
C ALA A 388 -20.46 -12.96 -47.13
N LEU A 389 -21.05 -11.99 -47.84
CA LEU A 389 -22.42 -11.87 -48.42
C LEU A 389 -23.37 -11.10 -47.48
N ASP A 390 -24.03 -9.99 -47.81
CA ASP A 390 -24.29 -9.31 -49.09
C ASP A 390 -24.56 -7.79 -48.90
N GLU A 391 -24.42 -7.12 -50.05
CA GLU A 391 -24.75 -5.80 -50.59
C GLU A 391 -25.69 -4.77 -49.90
N GLU A 392 -25.36 -3.50 -50.21
CA GLU A 392 -26.18 -2.27 -50.36
C GLU A 392 -26.93 -1.69 -49.15
N ASP A 393 -26.52 -0.48 -48.67
CA ASP A 393 -27.25 0.77 -48.96
C ASP A 393 -26.56 2.04 -48.39
N GLN A 394 -26.93 3.18 -48.97
CA GLN A 394 -26.31 4.52 -48.92
C GLN A 394 -26.50 5.34 -47.61
N ASP A 395 -25.65 6.38 -47.50
CA ASP A 395 -25.88 7.69 -46.86
C ASP A 395 -26.01 7.83 -45.32
N ARG A 396 -24.94 8.35 -44.67
CA ARG A 396 -24.89 9.66 -43.96
C ARG A 396 -23.68 9.82 -43.01
N PRO A 397 -23.29 11.08 -42.68
CA PRO A 397 -21.91 11.42 -42.38
C PRO A 397 -21.52 11.50 -40.89
N ALA A 398 -20.22 11.25 -40.69
CA ALA A 398 -19.28 11.84 -39.72
C ALA A 398 -19.79 12.41 -38.39
N SER A 399 -19.38 11.78 -37.29
CA SER A 399 -18.97 12.50 -36.07
C SER A 399 -18.18 11.59 -35.11
N PHE A 400 -16.98 12.06 -34.76
CA PHE A 400 -16.23 11.83 -33.52
C PHE A 400 -15.93 10.40 -33.06
N ALA A 401 -14.72 9.93 -33.39
CA ALA A 401 -13.98 8.98 -32.56
C ALA A 401 -12.50 9.39 -32.49
N SER A 402 -12.05 9.76 -31.29
CA SER A 402 -10.68 10.11 -30.97
C SER A 402 -9.78 8.87 -31.06
N HIS A 403 -8.86 8.89 -32.01
CA HIS A 403 -7.73 7.97 -32.06
C HIS A 403 -6.72 8.37 -30.97
N PHE A 404 -6.75 7.69 -29.82
CA PHE A 404 -5.56 7.57 -28.98
C PHE A 404 -4.67 6.53 -29.64
N THR A 405 -3.70 7.01 -30.42
CA THR A 405 -2.69 6.19 -31.06
C THR A 405 -1.45 6.23 -30.17
N GLU A 406 -1.23 5.15 -29.44
CA GLU A 406 -0.02 4.89 -28.66
C GLU A 406 1.13 4.68 -29.67
N CYS A 407 1.90 5.74 -29.92
CA CYS A 407 3.08 5.70 -30.79
C CYS A 407 4.33 5.73 -29.92
N THR A 408 4.82 4.55 -29.55
CA THR A 408 6.15 4.37 -28.96
C THR A 408 7.20 4.54 -30.06
N THR A 409 7.65 5.77 -30.27
CA THR A 409 8.93 6.06 -30.93
C THR A 409 9.72 6.93 -29.98
N HIS A 410 10.81 6.37 -29.42
CA HIS A 410 11.80 7.12 -28.64
C HIS A 410 12.61 8.02 -29.60
N PRO A 411 12.58 9.36 -29.46
CA PRO A 411 13.70 10.18 -29.86
C PRO A 411 14.64 10.32 -28.66
N ALA A 412 15.90 9.97 -28.83
CA ALA A 412 16.98 10.42 -27.97
C ALA A 412 17.06 11.96 -28.12
N ALA A 413 16.27 12.67 -27.32
CA ALA A 413 16.36 14.12 -27.18
C ALA A 413 17.37 14.38 -26.06
N HIS A 414 18.57 14.81 -26.44
CA HIS A 414 19.45 15.53 -25.53
C HIS A 414 18.69 16.80 -25.11
N THR A 415 18.00 16.74 -23.98
CA THR A 415 17.40 17.92 -23.35
C THR A 415 18.56 18.82 -22.96
N HIS A 416 18.73 19.94 -23.66
CA HIS A 416 19.64 21.01 -23.25
C HIS A 416 19.30 21.38 -21.80
N GLU A 417 20.22 21.10 -20.87
CA GLU A 417 20.07 21.47 -19.47
C GLU A 417 20.13 22.99 -19.36
N THR A 418 19.03 23.59 -18.88
CA THR A 418 18.91 25.03 -18.67
C THR A 418 19.69 25.47 -17.43
N THR A 419 20.42 26.58 -17.53
CA THR A 419 21.08 27.24 -16.39
C THR A 419 20.16 28.28 -15.75
N PRO A 420 20.32 28.62 -14.46
CA PRO A 420 19.46 29.60 -13.79
C PRO A 420 19.36 30.97 -14.50
N ASP A 421 20.42 31.43 -15.16
CA ASP A 421 20.47 32.71 -15.88
C ASP A 421 19.64 32.76 -17.16
N ASP A 422 19.40 31.59 -17.78
CA ASP A 422 18.56 31.45 -18.97
C ASP A 422 17.05 31.45 -18.63
N VAL A 423 16.68 31.38 -17.35
CA VAL A 423 15.28 31.20 -16.92
C VAL A 423 14.59 32.56 -16.76
N ALA A 424 13.56 32.78 -17.56
CA ALA A 424 12.71 33.95 -17.43
C ALA A 424 12.03 34.01 -16.05
N ILE A 425 11.80 35.23 -15.53
CA ILE A 425 11.26 35.46 -14.17
C ILE A 425 9.97 34.65 -13.91
N ASN A 426 9.09 34.54 -14.90
CA ASN A 426 7.81 33.85 -14.78
C ASN A 426 7.96 32.32 -14.76
N ASP A 427 9.06 31.78 -15.27
CA ASP A 427 9.31 30.34 -15.38
C ASP A 427 10.16 29.79 -14.23
N ARG A 428 10.55 30.66 -13.28
CA ARG A 428 11.44 30.32 -12.16
C ARG A 428 10.90 29.18 -11.30
N TYR A 429 9.62 29.17 -10.97
CA TYR A 429 9.05 28.06 -10.18
C TYR A 429 9.03 26.75 -10.95
N THR A 430 8.73 26.78 -12.24
CA THR A 430 8.79 25.60 -13.12
C THR A 430 10.22 25.08 -13.20
N PHE A 431 11.21 25.96 -13.32
CA PHE A 431 12.61 25.57 -13.25
C PHE A 431 12.96 24.90 -11.91
N LEU A 432 12.56 25.48 -10.77
CA LEU A 432 12.79 24.87 -9.46
C LEU A 432 12.21 23.44 -9.39
N GLU A 433 10.98 23.22 -9.86
CA GLU A 433 10.34 21.88 -9.91
C GLU A 433 11.09 20.84 -10.79
N THR A 434 11.98 21.30 -11.68
CA THR A 434 12.83 20.42 -12.49
C THR A 434 14.12 20.01 -11.78
N LEU A 435 14.57 20.77 -10.78
CA LEU A 435 15.84 20.52 -10.08
C LEU A 435 15.81 19.26 -9.21
N SER A 436 14.64 18.88 -8.68
CA SER A 436 14.48 17.66 -7.88
C SER A 436 13.05 17.12 -7.92
N LYS A 437 12.92 15.79 -7.75
CA LYS A 437 11.63 15.10 -7.55
C LYS A 437 11.37 14.70 -6.10
N SER A 438 12.21 15.14 -5.17
CA SER A 438 11.99 14.95 -3.73
C SER A 438 10.69 15.63 -3.30
N GLU A 439 9.81 14.90 -2.60
CA GLU A 439 8.53 15.38 -2.11
C GLU A 439 8.71 16.59 -1.17
N ASN A 440 9.67 16.54 -0.25
CA ASN A 440 9.98 17.63 0.69
C ASN A 440 10.43 18.90 -0.04
N TYR A 441 11.23 18.73 -1.10
CA TYR A 441 11.71 19.87 -1.89
C TYR A 441 10.58 20.51 -2.70
N LEU A 442 9.71 19.71 -3.33
CA LEU A 442 8.55 20.23 -4.05
C LEU A 442 7.57 20.93 -3.11
N GLU A 443 7.41 20.44 -1.88
CA GLU A 443 6.64 21.13 -0.84
C GLU A 443 7.26 22.48 -0.46
N LEU A 444 8.59 22.57 -0.38
CA LEU A 444 9.32 23.84 -0.17
C LEU A 444 9.15 24.82 -1.33
N VAL A 445 9.21 24.35 -2.58
CA VAL A 445 8.97 25.18 -3.77
C VAL A 445 7.56 25.75 -3.75
N ASP A 446 6.56 24.91 -3.49
CA ASP A 446 5.19 25.35 -3.40
C ASP A 446 4.94 26.30 -2.22
N ALA A 447 5.53 26.05 -1.05
CA ALA A 447 5.40 26.97 0.09
C ALA A 447 5.98 28.35 -0.25
N THR A 448 7.08 28.38 -1.00
CA THR A 448 7.70 29.63 -1.46
C THR A 448 6.84 30.34 -2.51
N ARG A 449 6.09 29.60 -3.33
CA ARG A 449 5.08 30.14 -4.24
C ARG A 449 3.91 30.76 -3.47
N ASP A 450 3.36 30.04 -2.49
CA ASP A 450 2.29 30.54 -1.62
C ASP A 450 2.72 31.83 -0.90
N LEU A 451 3.95 31.88 -0.38
CA LEU A 451 4.52 33.07 0.26
C LEU A 451 4.55 34.29 -0.68
N ALA A 452 4.86 34.09 -1.96
CA ALA A 452 4.89 35.16 -2.97
C ALA A 452 3.50 35.71 -3.27
N ILE A 453 2.50 34.82 -3.37
CA ILE A 453 1.10 35.21 -3.58
C ILE A 453 0.60 36.03 -2.40
N LEU A 454 0.83 35.57 -1.16
CA LEU A 454 0.41 36.28 0.06
C LEU A 454 1.09 37.63 0.24
N ALA A 455 2.36 37.74 -0.12
CA ALA A 455 3.09 39.00 -0.05
C ALA A 455 2.72 39.97 -1.20
N ASN A 456 1.92 39.53 -2.19
CA ASN A 456 1.66 40.24 -3.44
C ASN A 456 2.97 40.72 -4.12
N GLN A 457 4.00 39.89 -4.06
CA GLN A 457 5.33 40.20 -4.59
C GLN A 457 5.63 39.29 -5.78
N LYS A 458 6.08 39.90 -6.88
CA LYS A 458 6.66 39.15 -7.99
C LYS A 458 7.93 38.44 -7.52
N PRO A 459 8.34 37.33 -8.17
CA PRO A 459 9.57 36.60 -7.85
C PRO A 459 10.82 37.38 -8.29
N ILE A 460 11.02 38.54 -7.68
CA ILE A 460 12.19 39.39 -7.82
C ILE A 460 13.21 38.89 -6.80
N SER A 461 14.43 38.65 -7.24
CA SER A 461 15.51 38.21 -6.35
C SER A 461 16.33 39.41 -5.94
N GLU A 462 16.50 39.61 -4.65
CA GLU A 462 17.50 40.53 -4.12
C GLU A 462 18.82 39.77 -3.99
N ARG A 463 19.91 40.44 -4.36
CA ARG A 463 21.24 39.85 -4.26
C ARG A 463 21.65 39.83 -2.79
N HIS A 464 21.62 38.67 -2.16
CA HIS A 464 22.08 38.51 -0.78
C HIS A 464 23.59 38.32 -0.75
N GLN A 465 24.31 39.24 -0.08
CA GLN A 465 25.77 39.20 0.01
C GLN A 465 26.30 37.98 0.78
N ASP A 466 25.46 37.34 1.59
CA ASP A 466 25.86 36.24 2.48
C ASP A 466 25.64 34.83 1.89
N LEU A 467 24.93 34.71 0.77
CA LEU A 467 24.66 33.43 0.12
C LEU A 467 25.83 32.99 -0.79
N PRO A 468 25.99 31.68 -1.03
CA PRO A 468 26.92 31.19 -2.05
C PRO A 468 26.65 31.84 -3.41
N THR A 469 27.70 32.19 -4.16
CA THR A 469 27.57 32.91 -5.45
C THR A 469 26.78 32.15 -6.52
N TRP A 470 26.70 30.82 -6.40
CA TRP A 470 25.94 29.94 -7.28
C TRP A 470 24.48 29.78 -6.87
N ALA A 471 24.09 30.23 -5.67
CA ALA A 471 22.69 30.27 -5.22
C ALA A 471 22.02 31.60 -5.66
N ASP A 472 22.23 31.98 -6.91
CA ASP A 472 21.77 33.24 -7.50
C ASP A 472 21.27 32.98 -8.93
N TRP A 473 20.25 33.71 -9.36
CA TRP A 473 19.68 33.55 -10.70
C TRP A 473 20.59 34.07 -11.82
N SER A 474 21.69 34.75 -11.52
CA SER A 474 22.75 35.07 -12.48
C SER A 474 23.80 33.95 -12.63
N TRP A 475 23.63 32.83 -11.93
CA TRP A 475 24.49 31.67 -12.10
C TRP A 475 24.30 31.04 -13.47
N ASN A 476 25.36 31.04 -14.27
CA ASN A 476 25.39 30.52 -15.65
C ASN A 476 26.11 29.17 -15.78
N GLY A 477 26.48 28.55 -14.65
CA GLY A 477 27.14 27.27 -14.64
C GLY A 477 26.15 26.11 -14.72
N ILE A 478 26.42 25.16 -15.61
CA ILE A 478 25.66 23.91 -15.70
C ILE A 478 25.89 23.08 -14.43
N TYR A 479 27.14 23.00 -13.96
CA TYR A 479 27.57 22.31 -12.74
C TYR A 479 27.84 23.31 -11.61
N LEU A 480 27.82 22.85 -10.37
CA LEU A 480 28.29 23.66 -9.24
C LEU A 480 29.82 23.84 -9.29
N PRO A 481 30.36 24.89 -8.62
CA PRO A 481 31.80 25.12 -8.57
C PRO A 481 32.61 23.93 -8.02
N GLU A 482 33.84 23.77 -8.50
CA GLU A 482 34.74 22.66 -8.15
C GLU A 482 34.97 22.49 -6.63
N ASP A 483 34.99 23.58 -5.87
CA ASP A 483 35.21 23.56 -4.42
C ASP A 483 34.05 22.89 -3.64
N ILE A 484 32.82 22.98 -4.16
CA ILE A 484 31.65 22.25 -3.63
C ILE A 484 31.84 20.74 -3.79
N HIS A 485 32.48 20.31 -4.87
CA HIS A 485 32.75 18.90 -5.14
C HIS A 485 34.00 18.39 -4.44
N THR A 486 35.04 19.19 -4.32
CA THR A 486 36.35 18.71 -3.82
C THR A 486 36.52 18.87 -2.32
N SER A 487 35.70 19.70 -1.66
CA SER A 487 35.81 20.01 -0.24
C SER A 487 34.48 19.82 0.49
N TYR A 488 34.38 18.69 1.22
CA TYR A 488 33.21 18.39 2.07
C TYR A 488 32.92 19.52 3.08
N MET A 489 33.96 20.18 3.60
CA MET A 489 33.79 21.33 4.50
C MET A 489 33.14 22.53 3.81
N THR A 490 33.49 22.81 2.55
CA THR A 490 32.90 23.90 1.76
C THR A 490 31.46 23.58 1.38
N LEU A 491 31.19 22.33 1.03
CA LEU A 491 29.85 21.81 0.77
C LEU A 491 28.93 22.00 1.99
N VAL A 492 29.33 21.50 3.16
CA VAL A 492 28.56 21.62 4.41
C VAL A 492 28.43 23.08 4.85
N ALA A 493 29.48 23.89 4.74
CA ALA A 493 29.41 25.31 5.06
C ALA A 493 28.42 26.05 4.15
N SER A 494 28.36 25.71 2.86
CA SER A 494 27.41 26.29 1.91
C SER A 494 25.97 25.89 2.22
N LEU A 495 25.73 24.61 2.55
CA LEU A 495 24.42 24.15 2.99
C LEU A 495 23.98 24.85 4.28
N ASN A 496 24.88 25.00 5.26
CA ASN A 496 24.60 25.71 6.50
C ASN A 496 24.24 27.19 6.25
N LYS A 497 24.92 27.86 5.31
CA LYS A 497 24.55 29.22 4.90
C LYS A 497 23.14 29.30 4.31
N LEU A 498 22.75 28.34 3.46
CA LEU A 498 21.40 28.27 2.91
C LEU A 498 20.36 28.03 4.01
N GLN A 499 20.66 27.11 4.93
CA GLN A 499 19.78 26.70 6.03
C GLN A 499 19.55 27.80 7.07
N THR A 500 20.59 28.58 7.37
CA THR A 500 20.55 29.64 8.40
C THR A 500 20.23 31.02 7.84
N CYS A 501 20.06 31.15 6.52
CA CYS A 501 19.70 32.41 5.89
C CYS A 501 18.32 32.87 6.39
N PRO A 502 18.20 34.09 6.95
CA PRO A 502 16.92 34.61 7.41
C PRO A 502 16.00 34.83 6.20
N ILE A 503 14.82 34.20 6.25
CA ILE A 503 13.79 34.37 5.23
C ILE A 503 12.86 35.47 5.72
N SER A 504 12.94 36.68 5.18
CA SER A 504 12.01 37.77 5.50
C SER A 504 10.79 37.81 4.58
N GLY A 505 10.91 37.24 3.37
CA GLY A 505 9.87 37.19 2.35
C GLY A 505 10.34 36.47 1.07
N PRO A 506 9.53 36.53 -0.01
CA PRO A 506 9.84 35.86 -1.28
C PRO A 506 11.22 36.19 -1.87
N PRO A 507 11.70 37.45 -1.88
CA PRO A 507 13.01 37.78 -2.44
C PRO A 507 14.17 37.08 -1.74
N SER A 508 14.04 36.84 -0.43
CA SER A 508 15.03 36.11 0.38
C SER A 508 14.87 34.59 0.35
N ALA A 509 13.63 34.09 0.20
CA ALA A 509 13.38 32.66 0.12
C ALA A 509 13.86 32.06 -1.21
N MET A 510 13.63 32.77 -2.32
CA MET A 510 13.88 32.24 -3.67
C MET A 510 15.34 31.82 -3.92
N PRO A 511 16.37 32.63 -3.60
CA PRO A 511 17.77 32.23 -3.72
C PRO A 511 18.14 31.01 -2.86
N VAL A 512 17.56 30.89 -1.66
CA VAL A 512 17.77 29.74 -0.77
C VAL A 512 17.21 28.45 -1.40
N VAL A 513 15.98 28.50 -1.91
CA VAL A 513 15.33 27.35 -2.56
C VAL A 513 16.02 26.97 -3.87
N LEU A 514 16.51 27.95 -4.63
CA LEU A 514 17.36 27.72 -5.80
C LEU A 514 18.64 26.98 -5.40
N GLY A 515 19.37 27.47 -4.39
CA GLY A 515 20.60 26.84 -3.94
C GLY A 515 20.40 25.39 -3.49
N ILE A 516 19.36 25.12 -2.70
CA ILE A 516 19.02 23.76 -2.27
C ILE A 516 18.67 22.87 -3.47
N GLY A 517 17.90 23.39 -4.44
CA GLY A 517 17.56 22.67 -5.66
C GLY A 517 18.78 22.31 -6.49
N LEU A 518 19.72 23.24 -6.65
CA LEU A 518 20.98 23.00 -7.35
C LEU A 518 21.82 21.93 -6.65
N LEU A 519 21.87 21.91 -5.32
CA LEU A 519 22.52 20.83 -4.56
C LEU A 519 21.87 19.46 -4.77
N TYR A 520 20.53 19.38 -4.87
CA TYR A 520 19.85 18.12 -5.22
C TYR A 520 20.21 17.64 -6.62
N ARG A 521 20.16 18.56 -7.61
CA ARG A 521 20.52 18.26 -8.99
C ARG A 521 21.95 17.74 -9.06
N GLU A 522 22.87 18.40 -8.37
CA GLU A 522 24.28 18.02 -8.36
C GLU A 522 24.53 16.70 -7.63
N SER A 523 23.85 16.46 -6.50
CA SER A 523 23.91 15.18 -5.79
C SER A 523 23.43 14.04 -6.68
N LYS A 524 22.35 14.24 -7.43
CA LYS A 524 21.84 13.26 -8.38
C LYS A 524 22.88 12.93 -9.46
N ARG A 525 23.48 13.95 -10.07
CA ARG A 525 24.52 13.77 -11.10
C ARG A 525 25.73 12.97 -10.59
N VAL A 526 26.18 13.27 -9.36
CA VAL A 526 27.31 12.54 -8.74
C VAL A 526 26.95 11.09 -8.45
N ILE A 527 25.75 10.84 -7.91
CA ILE A 527 25.30 9.49 -7.56
C ILE A 527 25.05 8.62 -8.81
N GLU A 528 24.55 9.24 -9.88
CA GLU A 528 24.26 8.57 -11.17
C GLU A 528 25.45 8.60 -12.14
N TYR A 529 26.62 9.09 -11.73
CA TYR A 529 27.79 9.18 -12.61
C TYR A 529 28.34 7.79 -12.93
N GLU A 530 28.38 7.45 -14.22
CA GLU A 530 29.06 6.28 -14.78
C GLU A 530 30.13 6.74 -15.77
N GLU A 531 31.39 6.32 -15.57
CA GLU A 531 32.56 6.83 -16.32
C GLU A 531 32.47 6.57 -17.83
N ASP A 532 31.83 5.48 -18.23
CA ASP A 532 31.63 5.07 -19.62
C ASP A 532 30.43 5.75 -20.30
N GLU A 533 29.53 6.37 -19.54
CA GLU A 533 28.37 7.11 -20.04
C GLU A 533 28.54 8.64 -19.96
N ALA A 534 29.64 9.12 -19.36
CA ALA A 534 29.90 10.54 -19.13
C ALA A 534 30.02 11.34 -20.44
N ASP A 535 29.28 12.46 -20.53
CA ASP A 535 29.42 13.41 -21.63
C ASP A 535 30.86 13.98 -21.66
N PRO A 536 31.47 14.22 -22.84
CA PRO A 536 32.80 14.81 -22.94
C PRO A 536 32.96 16.17 -22.22
N ASN A 537 31.86 16.89 -21.96
CA ASN A 537 31.85 18.15 -21.23
C ASN A 537 31.68 17.97 -19.71
N THR A 538 31.57 16.74 -19.22
CA THR A 538 31.45 16.45 -17.78
C THR A 538 32.74 16.88 -17.07
N PRO A 539 32.65 17.70 -16.00
CA PRO A 539 33.83 18.17 -15.30
C PRO A 539 34.65 17.04 -14.69
N PHE A 540 35.98 17.14 -14.80
CA PHE A 540 36.92 16.12 -14.31
C PHE A 540 36.85 15.88 -12.79
N TYR A 541 36.26 16.82 -12.03
CA TYR A 541 36.11 16.71 -10.58
C TYR A 541 34.84 15.94 -10.16
N LEU A 542 33.87 15.74 -11.05
CA LEU A 542 32.62 15.05 -10.74
C LEU A 542 32.81 13.59 -10.25
N PRO A 543 33.69 12.76 -10.85
CA PRO A 543 33.96 11.39 -10.40
C PRO A 543 34.56 11.31 -8.99
N HIS A 544 35.19 12.41 -8.54
CA HIS A 544 35.89 12.50 -7.26
C HIS A 544 35.15 13.40 -6.26
N SER A 545 33.87 13.66 -6.52
CA SER A 545 33.05 14.54 -5.70
C SER A 545 32.90 14.01 -4.27
N ALA A 546 32.94 14.91 -3.30
CA ALA A 546 32.69 14.69 -1.88
C ALA A 546 31.19 14.61 -1.56
N ILE A 547 30.32 14.85 -2.55
CA ILE A 547 28.88 14.66 -2.43
C ILE A 547 28.58 13.16 -2.47
N ASP A 548 27.99 12.63 -1.40
CA ASP A 548 27.62 11.23 -1.29
C ASP A 548 26.15 11.06 -0.86
N LEU A 549 25.70 9.81 -0.72
CA LEU A 549 24.36 9.50 -0.24
C LEU A 549 24.10 10.03 1.18
N GLN A 550 25.14 10.14 2.02
CA GLN A 550 25.01 10.66 3.38
C GLN A 550 24.73 12.16 3.36
N PHE A 551 25.39 12.91 2.48
CA PHE A 551 25.10 14.32 2.25
C PHE A 551 23.67 14.53 1.73
N LEU A 552 23.15 13.66 0.86
CA LEU A 552 21.77 13.75 0.38
C LEU A 552 20.74 13.66 1.52
N VAL A 553 21.02 12.84 2.55
CA VAL A 553 20.18 12.77 3.77
C VAL A 553 20.27 14.09 4.55
N THR A 554 21.47 14.64 4.73
CA THR A 554 21.67 15.94 5.40
C THR A 554 20.99 17.08 4.64
N LEU A 555 20.99 17.03 3.31
CA LEU A 555 20.28 17.98 2.46
C LEU A 555 18.77 17.91 2.68
N ASP A 556 18.20 16.71 2.80
CA ASP A 556 16.77 16.53 3.09
C ASP A 556 16.37 17.05 4.49
N ASP A 557 17.25 16.89 5.48
CA ASP A 557 17.07 17.51 6.80
C ASP A 557 17.02 19.03 6.70
N ALA A 558 17.97 19.64 5.98
CA ALA A 558 18.04 21.08 5.78
C ALA A 558 16.80 21.62 5.03
N VAL A 559 16.28 20.89 4.04
CA VAL A 559 15.04 21.24 3.32
C VAL A 559 13.86 21.35 4.28
N ARG A 560 13.71 20.39 5.20
CA ARG A 560 12.62 20.39 6.19
C ARG A 560 12.73 21.58 7.14
N GLU A 561 13.94 21.97 7.52
CA GLU A 561 14.15 23.15 8.37
C GLU A 561 13.84 24.47 7.68
N VAL A 562 14.28 24.62 6.42
CA VAL A 562 13.96 25.79 5.59
C VAL A 562 12.46 25.86 5.31
N LEU A 563 11.83 24.73 5.00
CA LEU A 563 10.38 24.63 4.82
C LEU A 563 9.62 25.07 6.07
N CYS A 564 10.05 24.63 7.27
CA CYS A 564 9.47 25.12 8.53
C CYS A 564 9.59 26.64 8.67
N SER A 565 10.71 27.22 8.23
CA SER A 565 10.95 28.68 8.30
C SER A 565 10.04 29.45 7.33
N VAL A 566 9.90 28.98 6.09
CA VAL A 566 8.98 29.56 5.09
C VAL A 566 7.53 29.48 5.57
N VAL A 567 7.10 28.32 6.06
CA VAL A 567 5.74 28.12 6.59
C VAL A 567 5.47 29.02 7.79
N GLY A 568 6.44 29.19 8.69
CA GLY A 568 6.32 30.13 9.81
C GLY A 568 6.15 31.59 9.37
N HIS A 569 6.73 31.98 8.24
CA HIS A 569 6.53 33.32 7.64
C HIS A 569 5.14 33.47 7.03
N ILE A 570 4.67 32.44 6.31
CA ILE A 570 3.30 32.40 5.78
C ILE A 570 2.29 32.57 6.92
N GLU A 571 2.44 31.83 8.01
CA GLU A 571 1.55 31.94 9.17
C GLU A 571 1.52 33.35 9.78
N ARG A 572 2.64 34.07 9.77
CA ARG A 572 2.73 35.43 10.31
C ARG A 572 1.96 36.40 9.41
N LEU A 573 2.18 36.35 8.10
CA LEU A 573 1.47 37.19 7.13
C LEU A 573 -0.04 36.93 7.15
N THR A 574 -0.45 35.67 7.23
CA THR A 574 -1.88 35.33 7.35
C THR A 574 -2.51 35.90 8.63
N LYS A 575 -1.78 35.97 9.74
CA LYS A 575 -2.29 36.54 11.01
C LYS A 575 -2.37 38.06 10.96
N GLU A 576 -1.38 38.71 10.36
CA GLU A 576 -1.34 40.17 10.22
C GLU A 576 -2.46 40.68 9.28
N GLY A 577 -2.76 39.95 8.20
CA GLY A 577 -3.86 40.33 7.30
C GLY A 577 -5.27 40.23 7.91
N LEU A 578 -5.46 39.49 9.02
CA LEU A 578 -6.76 39.32 9.67
C LEU A 578 -7.04 40.38 10.75
N SER A 579 -6.03 41.12 11.23
CA SER A 579 -6.26 42.10 12.31
C SER A 579 -6.84 43.43 11.83
N ASP A 580 -6.72 43.76 10.55
CA ASP A 580 -7.06 45.08 10.05
C ASP A 580 -8.56 45.19 9.65
N GLU A 581 -9.26 44.08 9.42
CA GLU A 581 -10.68 44.11 9.03
C GLU A 581 -11.68 44.22 10.20
N ASP A 582 -11.29 43.84 11.43
CA ASP A 582 -12.20 43.85 12.58
C ASP A 582 -12.27 45.20 13.32
N ASP A 583 -11.33 46.13 13.08
CA ASP A 583 -11.28 47.43 13.77
C ASP A 583 -11.92 48.61 12.97
N GLU A 584 -12.31 48.41 11.71
CA GLU A 584 -12.93 49.47 10.88
C GLU A 584 -14.49 49.48 10.91
N VAL A 585 -15.13 48.66 11.75
CA VAL A 585 -16.61 48.65 11.89
C VAL A 585 -17.10 49.43 13.12
N ARG A 586 -16.29 50.35 13.66
CA ARG A 586 -16.73 51.27 14.73
C ARG A 586 -16.63 52.74 14.33
N LEU A 587 -17.83 53.32 14.14
CA LEU A 587 -18.21 54.74 14.09
C LEU A 587 -18.38 55.35 12.70
N VAL A 588 -19.58 55.21 12.12
CA VAL A 588 -20.44 56.37 11.77
C VAL A 588 -21.90 55.93 11.91
N VAL A 589 -22.48 56.17 13.08
CA VAL A 589 -23.92 56.44 13.19
C VAL A 589 -24.00 57.96 13.13
N ASP A 590 -24.48 58.51 12.01
CA ASP A 590 -25.44 59.61 12.02
C ASP A 590 -25.80 60.06 10.59
N ASP A 591 -27.11 60.19 10.43
CA ASP A 591 -27.85 61.24 9.73
C ASP A 591 -28.41 61.01 8.32
N GLU A 592 -29.69 61.36 8.25
CA GLU A 592 -30.63 61.20 7.16
C GLU A 592 -30.32 62.14 6.00
N GLY A 593 -30.49 61.68 4.76
CA GLY A 593 -30.32 62.55 3.60
C GLY A 593 -30.73 61.91 2.27
N VAL A 594 -32.03 61.87 2.02
CA VAL A 594 -32.64 61.53 0.72
C VAL A 594 -32.17 62.49 -0.37
N VAL A 595 -31.47 61.98 -1.39
CA VAL A 595 -31.42 62.59 -2.74
C VAL A 595 -31.33 61.49 -3.81
N GLU A 596 -32.40 61.35 -4.59
CA GLU A 596 -32.41 60.68 -5.89
C GLU A 596 -31.48 61.40 -6.87
N LYS A 597 -30.61 60.67 -7.58
CA LYS A 597 -30.14 61.08 -8.90
C LYS A 597 -29.67 59.89 -9.74
N ASP A 598 -30.34 59.76 -10.88
CA ASP A 598 -29.97 58.97 -12.05
C ASP A 598 -28.56 59.33 -12.55
N VAL A 599 -27.70 58.34 -12.75
CA VAL A 599 -26.62 58.37 -13.75
C VAL A 599 -26.42 56.95 -14.30
N GLU A 600 -26.65 56.83 -15.60
CA GLU A 600 -26.39 55.65 -16.42
C GLU A 600 -24.89 55.37 -16.61
N SER A 601 -24.60 54.07 -16.72
CA SER A 601 -23.56 53.44 -17.56
C SER A 601 -22.08 53.74 -17.30
N GLU A 602 -21.41 52.80 -16.63
CA GLU A 602 -20.05 52.32 -16.99
C GLU A 602 -19.87 50.88 -16.45
N GLU A 603 -20.36 49.89 -17.20
CA GLU A 603 -19.98 48.48 -17.04
C GLU A 603 -18.73 48.21 -17.90
N ASN A 604 -17.60 47.88 -17.28
CA ASN A 604 -16.63 46.85 -17.71
C ASN A 604 -15.23 47.00 -17.06
N VAL A 605 -15.07 46.82 -15.73
CA VAL A 605 -13.76 46.41 -15.13
C VAL A 605 -13.92 45.67 -13.77
N VAL A 606 -15.02 44.94 -13.50
CA VAL A 606 -15.24 44.33 -12.15
C VAL A 606 -14.81 42.85 -12.06
N GLY A 607 -14.44 42.21 -13.18
CA GLY A 607 -14.12 40.77 -13.19
C GLY A 607 -12.73 40.34 -12.70
N GLY A 608 -11.84 41.29 -12.38
CA GLY A 608 -10.43 40.99 -12.04
C GLY A 608 -10.16 40.83 -10.54
N GLU A 609 -10.81 41.65 -9.71
CA GLU A 609 -10.56 41.67 -8.25
C GLU A 609 -11.08 40.41 -7.57
N GLU A 610 -12.25 39.92 -7.99
CA GLU A 610 -12.90 38.73 -7.39
C GLU A 610 -12.11 37.43 -7.67
N GLN A 611 -11.38 37.34 -8.79
CA GLN A 611 -10.49 36.19 -9.06
C GLN A 611 -9.22 36.22 -8.22
N GLN A 612 -8.66 37.42 -8.00
CA GLN A 612 -7.46 37.58 -7.19
C GLN A 612 -7.76 37.30 -5.70
N GLU A 613 -8.91 37.73 -5.20
CA GLU A 613 -9.36 37.46 -3.83
C GLU A 613 -9.60 35.97 -3.58
N GLN A 614 -10.20 35.25 -4.55
CA GLN A 614 -10.37 33.79 -4.48
C GLN A 614 -9.05 33.03 -4.48
N GLU A 615 -8.07 33.47 -5.28
CA GLU A 615 -6.73 32.86 -5.32
C GLU A 615 -5.99 33.06 -3.98
N VAL A 616 -6.06 34.27 -3.41
CA VAL A 616 -5.49 34.58 -2.09
C VAL A 616 -6.14 33.71 -1.01
N GLU A 617 -7.47 33.58 -0.99
CA GLU A 617 -8.17 32.76 -0.01
C GLU A 617 -7.80 31.27 -0.13
N GLU A 618 -7.69 30.73 -1.34
CA GLU A 618 -7.24 29.35 -1.57
C GLU A 618 -5.82 29.14 -1.05
N VAL A 619 -4.91 30.09 -1.30
CA VAL A 619 -3.53 30.04 -0.81
C VAL A 619 -3.47 30.15 0.71
N VAL A 620 -4.26 31.02 1.33
CA VAL A 620 -4.39 31.11 2.81
C VAL A 620 -4.83 29.76 3.38
N GLN A 621 -5.83 29.11 2.78
CA GLN A 621 -6.30 27.81 3.22
C GLN A 621 -5.25 26.70 3.02
N LYS A 622 -4.50 26.72 1.91
CA LYS A 622 -3.44 25.76 1.60
C LYS A 622 -2.24 25.92 2.54
N GLY A 623 -1.80 27.16 2.78
CA GLY A 623 -0.76 27.50 3.75
C GLY A 623 -1.12 27.04 5.16
N ARG A 624 -2.36 27.27 5.59
CA ARG A 624 -2.86 26.80 6.90
C ARG A 624 -2.85 25.27 7.02
N LYS A 625 -3.14 24.53 5.95
CA LYS A 625 -3.06 23.05 5.93
C LYS A 625 -1.61 22.55 6.09
N ARG A 626 -0.64 23.18 5.40
CA ARG A 626 0.79 22.82 5.47
C ARG A 626 1.38 23.10 6.86
N ALA A 627 1.04 24.26 7.44
CA ALA A 627 1.34 24.62 8.82
C ALA A 627 0.90 23.54 9.83
N ILE A 628 -0.36 23.11 9.74
CA ILE A 628 -0.92 22.10 10.65
C ILE A 628 -0.25 20.73 10.45
N HIS A 629 0.04 20.34 9.20
CA HIS A 629 0.74 19.10 8.88
C HIS A 629 2.15 19.07 9.51
N HIS A 630 2.92 20.15 9.37
CA HIS A 630 4.27 20.25 9.94
C HIS A 630 4.29 20.36 11.47
N ALA A 631 3.36 21.11 12.07
CA ALA A 631 3.22 21.19 13.52
C ALA A 631 2.92 19.82 14.16
N SER A 632 2.12 18.99 13.47
CA SER A 632 1.81 17.62 13.90
C SER A 632 3.01 16.68 13.80
N SER A 633 3.88 16.86 12.80
CA SER A 633 5.08 16.04 12.60
C SER A 633 6.18 16.29 13.66
N ARG A 634 6.28 17.53 14.17
CA ARG A 634 7.25 17.91 15.23
C ARG A 634 6.95 17.32 16.62
N GLN A 635 5.73 16.84 16.88
CA GLN A 635 5.36 16.24 18.17
C GLN A 635 5.66 14.72 18.28
N GLY A 636 6.23 14.11 17.24
CA GLY A 636 6.65 12.71 17.24
C GLY A 636 7.92 12.48 18.07
N ASN A 637 7.75 11.93 19.27
CA ASN A 637 8.82 11.58 20.22
C ASN A 637 9.80 10.53 19.62
N PRO A 638 11.13 10.75 19.59
CA PRO A 638 12.08 9.80 19.02
C PRO A 638 12.52 8.79 20.09
N LEU A 639 11.61 7.89 20.49
CA LEU A 639 11.99 6.72 21.27
C LEU A 639 11.80 5.47 20.41
N ARG A 640 12.94 4.90 19.99
CA ARG A 640 13.06 3.59 19.36
C ARG A 640 12.37 2.54 20.23
N GLU A 641 11.20 2.09 19.80
CA GLU A 641 10.57 0.89 20.34
C GLU A 641 10.47 -0.15 19.21
N THR A 642 11.46 -1.05 19.18
CA THR A 642 11.41 -2.27 18.36
C THR A 642 10.27 -3.15 18.87
N ARG A 643 9.13 -3.14 18.19
CA ARG A 643 8.02 -4.06 18.44
C ARG A 643 7.99 -5.18 17.40
N ARG A 644 7.85 -6.42 17.91
CA ARG A 644 7.65 -7.64 17.13
C ARG A 644 6.30 -7.55 16.42
N TYR A 645 6.30 -7.71 15.10
CA TYR A 645 5.11 -7.88 14.26
C TYR A 645 4.82 -9.38 14.07
N ASP A 646 3.55 -9.75 14.04
CA ASP A 646 3.12 -11.11 13.68
C ASP A 646 3.56 -11.47 12.26
N LEU A 647 4.14 -12.67 12.12
CA LEU A 647 5.17 -12.97 11.13
C LEU A 647 4.64 -13.14 9.69
N ILE A 648 5.04 -12.24 8.78
CA ILE A 648 5.60 -12.69 7.50
C ILE A 648 7.08 -12.90 7.75
N SER A 649 7.49 -14.15 7.74
CA SER A 649 8.88 -14.50 7.93
C SER A 649 9.65 -14.32 6.65
N PHE A 650 10.62 -13.40 6.66
CA PHE A 650 11.60 -13.27 5.60
C PHE A 650 12.96 -13.73 6.14
N ILE A 651 13.56 -14.70 5.48
CA ILE A 651 15.01 -14.89 5.57
C ILE A 651 15.58 -14.26 4.30
N VAL A 652 16.21 -13.10 4.47
CA VAL A 652 16.93 -12.41 3.40
C VAL A 652 18.41 -12.74 3.56
N PHE A 653 18.95 -13.49 2.60
CA PHE A 653 20.39 -13.66 2.49
C PHE A 653 20.92 -12.55 1.60
N ILE A 654 21.65 -11.62 2.20
CA ILE A 654 22.35 -10.55 1.48
C ILE A 654 23.79 -11.03 1.30
N ALA A 655 24.17 -11.31 0.07
CA ALA A 655 25.57 -11.55 -0.29
C ALA A 655 26.15 -10.21 -0.78
N SER A 656 27.08 -9.66 0.01
CA SER A 656 27.89 -8.48 -0.34
C SER A 656 29.04 -8.87 -1.27
#